data_AF-U9T0W1-F1
#
_entry.id   AF-U9T0W1-F1
#
_cell.length_a   1.000
_cell.length_b   1.000
_cell.length_c   1.000
_cell.angle_alpha   90.00
_cell.angle_beta   90.00
_cell.angle_gamma   90.00
#
_symmetry.space_group_name_H-M   'P 1'
#
loop_
_entity.id
_entity.type
_entity.pdbx_description
1 polymer ?
#
loop_
_entity_poly.entity_id
_entity_poly.type
_entity_poly.pdbx_seq_one_letter_code
_entity_poly.pdbx_strand_id
1 'polypeptide(L)'
;MTNECSNSENLFPADNQHEVVEKLEIGFKRLNNKFINLLEENQRIKQHNNNLQEENQEILYINSELNEKYQEILRTNSELNEKNQEISQNENVLRINNDLKEKLQKIDEQFEKLQQDLNLEKQKNKEIQRLEIVSQNLEKNLKILEVDEIDINTINAFKENNEQENCNIDNSPTTFALNDSKSLEKDIVKHIKIVVGLDFGTNYSGFSYCHVANKQNIISNYVWPGFGVAGVYKTNTVLQYDNEYNNVLCWGAEALRVRPKRKNRKQNSQPVELFKLHLGYLPDNLKPKLPINYKKAITDYLREIGKLIKENIRCKWHGIKYSKNVLLVLTIPAEYSEIEKAIMRECVFEAALIKNMDSEKLQFTTESEAAALYYIQVIFHSYLLEAFMFVDCGEYTTDLTTHKLVRNDPLYIDKATVHIRDFCGSRLINEEFIKFLCERLGTCAIDLLKENNYSHLQYMIQVFRERIMEPFTGDNMEFQNVLDIDEVSPNLPQYVSEETREIMKENEWLIDIKYNDIKKMFDPVVDRIIRLIYIQLSNNKENCSTIFLTGNFCENKYLQNRIKEEFSHHVNNISVPDYPEAAVARGGVIYGLSIISTILDDVEFDILKPAISPRVLKYTYGIKYNWKGSEDPTHGGKNCRFKTLVKRGTEITFDQTFSFNFKPESKTSESFAIYYTQKYNIEYCDEPGMTLLGKLNIDLPDVHLDNRRIDFGLTFGQYEIIASTRNENRQKHEITFCYPNDDF
;
A
#
# COMPACT_ATOMS: atom_id res chain seq x y z
N MET A 1 -103.52 27.63 -16.92
CA MET A 1 -103.53 28.91 -17.65
C MET A 1 -102.72 28.69 -18.91
N THR A 2 -103.37 28.36 -20.03
CA THR A 2 -103.79 29.31 -21.12
C THR A 2 -102.57 29.97 -21.76
N ASN A 3 -102.37 30.10 -23.07
CA ASN A 3 -103.12 29.86 -24.30
C ASN A 3 -102.06 29.97 -25.44
N GLU A 4 -102.12 29.12 -26.46
CA GLU A 4 -102.42 29.43 -27.89
C GLU A 4 -101.41 30.24 -28.73
N CYS A 5 -101.15 29.66 -29.92
CA CYS A 5 -100.83 30.25 -31.24
C CYS A 5 -99.50 31.04 -31.39
N SER A 6 -98.69 30.89 -32.45
CA SER A 6 -98.96 30.60 -33.87
C SER A 6 -97.65 30.29 -34.65
N ASN A 7 -97.76 29.46 -35.70
CA ASN A 7 -96.97 29.35 -36.95
C ASN A 7 -95.51 29.85 -37.05
N SER A 8 -94.62 28.96 -37.53
CA SER A 8 -93.60 29.31 -38.53
C SER A 8 -93.19 28.10 -39.37
N GLU A 9 -92.79 28.39 -40.60
CA GLU A 9 -92.59 27.52 -41.76
C GLU A 9 -91.40 26.53 -41.67
N ASN A 10 -91.43 25.58 -42.61
CA ASN A 10 -90.38 24.62 -42.97
C ASN A 10 -88.93 25.15 -42.85
N LEU A 11 -88.11 24.44 -42.07
CA LEU A 11 -86.68 24.33 -42.30
C LEU A 11 -86.25 22.89 -42.01
N PHE A 12 -85.94 22.10 -43.04
CA PHE A 12 -84.68 21.35 -43.17
C PHE A 12 -84.71 20.58 -44.52
N PRO A 13 -83.73 20.76 -45.42
CA PRO A 13 -83.71 20.09 -46.72
C PRO A 13 -83.37 18.60 -46.58
N ALA A 14 -83.95 17.77 -47.46
CA ALA A 14 -83.76 16.31 -47.51
C ALA A 14 -82.31 15.87 -47.79
N ASP A 15 -81.40 16.78 -48.15
CA ASP A 15 -80.00 16.48 -48.50
C ASP A 15 -79.03 16.41 -47.30
N ASN A 16 -79.46 16.75 -46.07
CA ASN A 16 -78.58 16.74 -44.89
C ASN A 16 -78.77 15.53 -43.95
N GLN A 17 -79.77 14.68 -44.18
CA GLN A 17 -79.99 13.50 -43.34
C GLN A 17 -78.96 12.39 -43.62
N HIS A 18 -78.52 12.26 -44.87
CA HIS A 18 -77.58 11.21 -45.27
C HIS A 18 -76.17 11.44 -44.70
N GLU A 19 -75.70 12.69 -44.66
CA GLU A 19 -74.37 13.04 -44.14
C GLU A 19 -74.28 12.90 -42.60
N VAL A 20 -75.38 13.21 -41.89
CA VAL A 20 -75.47 13.03 -40.43
C VAL A 20 -75.49 11.55 -40.06
N VAL A 21 -76.23 10.74 -40.81
CA VAL A 21 -76.28 9.28 -40.60
C VAL A 21 -74.90 8.65 -40.88
N GLU A 22 -74.22 9.06 -41.94
CA GLU A 22 -72.89 8.55 -42.28
C GLU A 22 -71.83 8.92 -41.23
N LYS A 23 -71.85 10.16 -40.72
CA LYS A 23 -70.97 10.59 -39.63
C LYS A 23 -71.24 9.84 -38.31
N LEU A 24 -72.50 9.56 -38.00
CA LEU A 24 -72.88 8.74 -36.85
C LEU A 24 -72.41 7.29 -37.02
N GLU A 25 -72.52 6.72 -38.21
CA GLU A 25 -72.09 5.36 -38.50
C GLU A 25 -70.56 5.21 -38.40
N ILE A 26 -69.80 6.19 -38.90
CA ILE A 26 -68.34 6.25 -38.75
C ILE A 26 -67.96 6.43 -37.27
N GLY A 27 -68.66 7.30 -36.55
CA GLY A 27 -68.46 7.51 -35.12
C GLY A 27 -68.70 6.22 -34.31
N PHE A 28 -69.77 5.49 -34.63
CA PHE A 28 -70.11 4.22 -33.99
C PHE A 28 -69.07 3.14 -34.30
N LYS A 29 -68.65 2.99 -35.57
CA LYS A 29 -67.56 2.07 -35.96
C LYS A 29 -66.26 2.37 -35.23
N ARG A 30 -65.88 3.65 -35.10
CA ARG A 30 -64.66 4.05 -34.39
C ARG A 30 -64.75 3.77 -32.89
N LEU A 31 -65.91 3.98 -32.27
CA LEU A 31 -66.15 3.66 -30.87
C LEU A 31 -66.10 2.14 -30.64
N ASN A 32 -66.72 1.37 -31.53
CA ASN A 32 -66.73 -0.09 -31.47
C ASN A 32 -65.31 -0.67 -31.59
N ASN A 33 -64.50 -0.16 -32.52
CA ASN A 33 -63.10 -0.57 -32.64
C ASN A 33 -62.27 -0.25 -31.40
N LYS A 34 -62.49 0.92 -30.77
CA LYS A 34 -61.85 1.25 -29.48
C LYS A 34 -62.28 0.30 -28.37
N PHE A 35 -63.56 -0.08 -28.34
CA PHE A 35 -64.08 -1.01 -27.35
C PHE A 35 -63.47 -2.42 -27.52
N ILE A 36 -63.34 -2.89 -28.76
CA ILE A 36 -62.68 -4.16 -29.08
C ILE A 36 -61.21 -4.16 -28.63
N ASN A 37 -60.45 -3.10 -28.96
CA ASN A 37 -59.06 -2.99 -28.53
C ASN A 37 -58.90 -2.98 -27.01
N LEU A 38 -59.77 -2.24 -26.30
CA LEU A 38 -59.77 -2.23 -24.83
C LEU A 38 -60.13 -3.62 -24.25
N LEU A 39 -61.01 -4.36 -24.91
CA LEU A 39 -61.37 -5.72 -24.50
C LEU A 39 -60.17 -6.67 -24.64
N GLU A 40 -59.44 -6.58 -25.75
CA GLU A 40 -58.22 -7.37 -25.99
C GLU A 40 -57.09 -7.01 -25.01
N GLU A 41 -56.89 -5.72 -24.73
CA GLU A 41 -55.90 -5.26 -23.76
C GLU A 41 -56.23 -5.74 -22.34
N ASN A 42 -57.50 -5.69 -21.95
CA ASN A 42 -57.96 -6.20 -20.66
C ASN A 42 -57.78 -7.73 -20.55
N GLN A 43 -57.98 -8.48 -21.64
CA GLN A 43 -57.67 -9.91 -21.68
C GLN A 43 -56.17 -10.19 -21.48
N ARG A 44 -55.28 -9.39 -22.12
CA ARG A 44 -53.83 -9.53 -21.95
C ARG A 44 -53.38 -9.21 -20.51
N ILE A 45 -53.92 -8.15 -19.91
CA ILE A 45 -53.65 -7.78 -18.52
C ILE A 45 -54.10 -8.90 -17.57
N LYS A 46 -55.28 -9.48 -17.82
CA LYS A 46 -55.79 -10.60 -17.02
C LYS A 46 -54.90 -11.83 -17.11
N GLN A 47 -54.38 -12.14 -18.30
CA GLN A 47 -53.44 -13.24 -18.49
C GLN A 47 -52.10 -12.96 -17.79
N HIS A 48 -51.58 -11.74 -17.88
CA HIS A 48 -50.35 -11.35 -17.18
C HIS A 48 -50.49 -11.43 -15.66
N ASN A 49 -51.62 -11.01 -15.10
CA ASN A 49 -51.91 -11.13 -13.67
C ASN A 49 -51.98 -12.59 -13.21
N ASN A 50 -52.52 -13.50 -14.03
CA ASN A 50 -52.53 -14.93 -13.71
C ASN A 50 -51.09 -15.49 -13.66
N ASN A 51 -50.24 -15.15 -14.63
CA ASN A 51 -48.83 -15.59 -14.62
C ASN A 51 -48.08 -15.08 -13.38
N LEU A 52 -48.28 -13.81 -13.00
CA LEU A 52 -47.69 -13.25 -11.77
C LEU A 52 -48.20 -13.94 -10.50
N GLN A 53 -49.44 -14.44 -10.50
CA GLN A 53 -49.96 -15.23 -9.38
C GLN A 53 -49.28 -16.59 -9.28
N GLU A 54 -49.00 -17.24 -10.41
CA GLU A 54 -48.26 -18.51 -10.46
C GLU A 54 -46.81 -18.33 -9.99
N GLU A 55 -46.10 -17.31 -10.48
CA GLU A 55 -44.73 -16.98 -10.03
C GLU A 55 -44.67 -16.69 -8.52
N ASN A 56 -45.66 -15.98 -7.98
CA ASN A 56 -45.72 -15.73 -6.54
C ASN A 56 -45.95 -17.00 -5.71
N GLN A 57 -46.72 -17.97 -6.23
CA GLN A 57 -46.91 -19.27 -5.57
C GLN A 57 -45.60 -20.08 -5.56
N GLU A 58 -44.83 -20.02 -6.65
CA GLU A 58 -43.53 -20.68 -6.75
C GLU A 58 -42.50 -20.07 -5.80
N ILE A 59 -42.46 -18.73 -5.68
CA ILE A 59 -41.62 -18.04 -4.70
C ILE A 59 -41.98 -18.42 -3.25
N LEU A 60 -43.28 -18.52 -2.94
CA LEU A 60 -43.73 -18.96 -1.61
C LEU A 60 -43.30 -20.40 -1.30
N TYR A 61 -43.35 -21.29 -2.30
CA TYR A 61 -42.87 -22.66 -2.17
C TYR A 61 -41.36 -22.71 -1.91
N ILE A 62 -40.55 -22.01 -2.71
CA ILE A 62 -39.09 -21.94 -2.55
C ILE A 62 -38.69 -21.37 -1.17
N ASN A 63 -39.39 -20.33 -0.71
CA ASN A 63 -39.15 -19.77 0.61
C ASN A 63 -39.46 -20.76 1.74
N SER A 64 -40.46 -21.64 1.57
CA SER A 64 -40.76 -22.71 2.51
C SER A 64 -39.62 -23.72 2.58
N GLU A 65 -39.12 -24.19 1.42
CA GLU A 65 -37.98 -25.12 1.38
C GLU A 65 -36.70 -24.53 1.97
N LEU A 66 -36.43 -23.24 1.71
CA LEU A 66 -35.28 -22.54 2.29
C LEU A 66 -35.38 -22.46 3.82
N ASN A 67 -36.57 -22.22 4.35
CA ASN A 67 -36.78 -22.15 5.79
C ASN A 67 -36.60 -23.53 6.46
N GLU A 68 -37.04 -24.62 5.82
CA GLU A 68 -36.78 -25.98 6.31
C GLU A 68 -35.28 -26.29 6.36
N LYS A 69 -34.54 -25.99 5.29
CA LYS A 69 -33.07 -26.14 5.27
C LYS A 69 -32.37 -25.31 6.33
N TYR A 70 -32.85 -24.09 6.58
CA TYR A 70 -32.30 -23.24 7.63
C TYR A 70 -32.48 -23.85 9.03
N GLN A 71 -33.64 -24.45 9.31
CA GLN A 71 -33.88 -25.16 10.58
C GLN A 71 -33.03 -26.43 10.72
N GLU A 72 -32.76 -27.13 9.62
CA GLU A 72 -31.87 -28.29 9.61
C GLU A 72 -30.43 -27.89 9.96
N ILE A 73 -29.91 -26.81 9.36
CA ILE A 73 -28.58 -26.26 9.67
C ILE A 73 -28.48 -25.87 11.16
N LEU A 74 -29.53 -25.24 11.73
CA LEU A 74 -29.54 -24.89 13.14
C LEU A 74 -29.46 -26.11 14.06
N ARG A 75 -30.14 -27.22 13.71
CA ARG A 75 -30.02 -28.49 14.47
C ARG A 75 -28.63 -29.07 14.37
N THR A 76 -28.04 -29.16 13.17
CA THR A 76 -26.69 -29.70 12.98
C THR A 76 -25.65 -28.89 13.75
N ASN A 77 -25.77 -27.57 13.77
CA ASN A 77 -24.88 -26.70 14.55
C ASN A 77 -25.02 -26.93 16.06
N SER A 78 -26.23 -27.20 16.55
CA SER A 78 -26.45 -27.55 17.95
C SER A 78 -25.78 -28.89 18.32
N GLU A 79 -25.95 -29.91 17.48
CA GLU A 79 -25.33 -31.24 17.69
C GLU A 79 -23.79 -31.18 17.62
N LEU A 80 -23.24 -30.35 16.73
CA LEU A 80 -21.79 -30.12 16.65
C LEU A 80 -21.26 -29.40 17.88
N ASN A 81 -22.02 -28.45 18.44
CA ASN A 81 -21.63 -27.76 19.67
C ASN A 81 -21.64 -28.69 20.89
N GLU A 82 -22.63 -29.59 20.99
CA GLU A 82 -22.67 -30.60 22.04
C GLU A 82 -21.48 -31.58 21.92
N LYS A 83 -21.18 -32.07 20.71
CA LYS A 83 -19.99 -32.90 20.47
C LYS A 83 -18.68 -32.19 20.77
N ASN A 84 -18.57 -30.90 20.45
CA ASN A 84 -17.40 -30.10 20.80
C ASN A 84 -17.23 -29.93 22.31
N GLN A 85 -18.33 -29.81 23.06
CA GLN A 85 -18.30 -29.79 24.52
C GLN A 85 -17.89 -31.15 25.11
N GLU A 86 -18.34 -32.27 24.54
CA GLU A 86 -17.91 -33.61 24.95
C GLU A 86 -16.41 -33.85 24.67
N ILE A 87 -15.91 -33.40 23.51
CA ILE A 87 -14.48 -33.47 23.18
C ILE A 87 -13.64 -32.62 24.15
N SER A 88 -14.15 -31.44 24.55
CA SER A 88 -13.49 -30.56 25.51
C SER A 88 -13.45 -31.14 26.93
N GLN A 89 -14.32 -32.10 27.27
CA GLN A 89 -14.38 -32.75 28.59
C GLN A 89 -13.63 -34.09 28.65
N ASN A 90 -12.97 -34.51 27.56
CA ASN A 90 -12.34 -35.83 27.47
C ASN A 90 -11.08 -35.88 28.36
N GLU A 91 -11.24 -36.37 29.61
CA GLU A 91 -10.22 -36.41 30.68
C GLU A 91 -8.88 -37.04 30.27
N ASN A 92 -8.89 -37.94 29.27
CA ASN A 92 -7.67 -38.55 28.74
C ASN A 92 -6.77 -37.55 27.99
N VAL A 93 -7.36 -36.59 27.28
CA VAL A 93 -6.60 -35.54 26.56
C VAL A 93 -6.01 -34.55 27.56
N LEU A 94 -6.77 -34.18 28.60
CA LEU A 94 -6.28 -33.30 29.66
C LEU A 94 -5.12 -33.95 30.43
N ARG A 95 -5.20 -35.26 30.68
CA ARG A 95 -4.15 -36.03 31.35
C ARG A 95 -2.89 -36.13 30.50
N ILE A 96 -3.02 -36.42 29.21
CA ILE A 96 -1.87 -36.46 28.27
C ILE A 96 -1.22 -35.07 28.13
N ASN A 97 -2.02 -34.00 28.04
CA ASN A 97 -1.52 -32.64 27.99
C ASN A 97 -0.76 -32.25 29.25
N ASN A 98 -1.26 -32.63 30.43
CA ASN A 98 -0.55 -32.37 31.69
C ASN A 98 0.77 -33.16 31.78
N ASP A 99 0.78 -34.42 31.34
CA ASP A 99 1.97 -35.26 31.29
C ASP A 99 3.03 -34.73 30.30
N LEU A 100 2.58 -34.20 29.15
CA LEU A 100 3.44 -33.54 28.17
C LEU A 100 3.97 -32.20 28.69
N LYS A 101 3.15 -31.45 29.43
CA LYS A 101 3.53 -30.17 30.04
C LYS A 101 4.61 -30.35 31.12
N GLU A 102 4.48 -31.38 31.96
CA GLU A 102 5.55 -31.73 32.92
C GLU A 102 6.84 -32.20 32.21
N LYS A 103 6.73 -32.93 31.09
CA LYS A 103 7.91 -33.34 30.31
C LYS A 103 8.60 -32.16 29.65
N LEU A 104 7.85 -31.22 29.10
CA LEU A 104 8.36 -29.97 28.53
C LEU A 104 9.09 -29.14 29.60
N GLN A 105 8.48 -29.00 30.78
CA GLN A 105 9.09 -28.25 31.87
C GLN A 105 10.42 -28.86 32.35
N LYS A 106 10.53 -30.19 32.38
CA LYS A 106 11.80 -30.89 32.68
C LYS A 106 12.86 -30.72 31.59
N ILE A 107 12.46 -30.62 30.32
CA ILE A 107 13.38 -30.38 29.21
C ILE A 107 13.90 -28.94 29.27
N ASP A 108 13.04 -27.96 29.56
CA ASP A 108 13.43 -26.56 29.71
C ASP A 108 14.41 -26.36 30.87
N GLU A 109 14.17 -27.02 32.02
CA GLU A 109 15.12 -27.01 33.15
C GLU A 109 16.48 -27.63 32.78
N GLN A 110 16.51 -28.68 31.95
CA GLN A 110 17.76 -29.26 31.45
C GLN A 110 18.49 -28.33 30.47
N PHE A 111 17.73 -27.63 29.61
CA PHE A 111 18.28 -26.71 28.65
C PHE A 111 18.90 -25.48 29.32
N GLU A 112 18.25 -24.92 30.34
CA GLU A 112 18.80 -23.84 31.17
C GLU A 112 20.10 -24.25 31.86
N LYS A 113 20.17 -25.49 32.37
CA LYS A 113 21.38 -26.02 33.00
C LYS A 113 22.53 -26.16 32.01
N LEU A 114 22.24 -26.65 30.80
CA LEU A 114 23.20 -26.73 29.69
C LEU A 114 23.68 -25.35 29.24
N GLN A 115 22.80 -24.34 29.21
CA GLN A 115 23.21 -22.97 28.91
C GLN A 115 24.12 -22.38 29.98
N GLN A 116 23.87 -22.65 31.27
CA GLN A 116 24.74 -22.23 32.36
C GLN A 116 26.13 -22.88 32.25
N ASP A 117 26.19 -24.18 31.99
CA ASP A 117 27.46 -24.91 31.82
C ASP A 117 28.24 -24.39 30.60
N LEU A 118 27.56 -24.13 29.48
CA LEU A 118 28.16 -23.56 28.26
C LEU A 118 28.69 -22.13 28.50
N ASN A 119 27.99 -21.33 29.31
CA ASN A 119 28.44 -19.99 29.68
C ASN A 119 29.67 -20.05 30.60
N LEU A 120 29.71 -21.01 31.53
CA LEU A 120 30.86 -21.23 32.40
C LEU A 120 32.10 -21.68 31.60
N GLU A 121 31.90 -22.52 30.58
CA GLU A 121 32.95 -22.99 29.68
C GLU A 121 33.48 -21.86 28.77
N LYS A 122 32.58 -20.99 28.25
CA LYS A 122 32.96 -19.76 27.55
C LYS A 122 33.77 -18.81 28.44
N GLN A 123 33.44 -18.75 29.73
CA GLN A 123 34.16 -17.91 30.69
C GLN A 123 35.56 -18.47 30.97
N LYS A 124 35.70 -19.80 31.15
CA LYS A 124 37.00 -20.48 31.25
C LYS A 124 37.85 -20.29 29.99
N ASN A 125 37.27 -20.38 28.80
CA ASN A 125 38.00 -20.15 27.54
C ASN A 125 38.49 -18.70 27.39
N LYS A 126 37.73 -17.71 27.87
CA LYS A 126 38.18 -16.31 27.94
C LYS A 126 39.34 -16.13 28.92
N GLU A 127 39.35 -16.87 30.01
CA GLU A 127 40.40 -16.81 31.02
C GLU A 127 41.69 -17.50 30.55
N ILE A 128 41.57 -18.63 29.84
CA ILE A 128 42.68 -19.30 29.14
C ILE A 128 43.29 -18.36 28.09
N GLN A 129 42.47 -17.70 27.26
CA GLN A 129 42.98 -16.71 26.29
C GLN A 129 43.67 -15.52 26.97
N ARG A 130 43.20 -15.08 28.14
CA ARG A 130 43.89 -14.03 28.91
C ARG A 130 45.23 -14.50 29.44
N LEU A 131 45.31 -15.74 29.95
CA LEU A 131 46.56 -16.33 30.43
C LEU A 131 47.57 -16.55 29.28
N GLU A 132 47.09 -16.89 28.08
CA GLU A 132 47.89 -17.01 26.87
C GLU A 132 48.51 -15.68 26.44
N ILE A 133 47.73 -14.58 26.50
CA ILE A 133 48.20 -13.22 26.24
C ILE A 133 49.23 -12.77 27.30
N VAL A 134 49.01 -13.13 28.57
CA VAL A 134 49.96 -12.82 29.65
C VAL A 134 51.28 -13.59 29.47
N SER A 135 51.22 -14.86 29.07
CA SER A 135 52.40 -15.68 28.76
C SER A 135 53.19 -15.10 27.59
N GLN A 136 52.52 -14.71 26.50
CA GLN A 136 53.16 -14.09 25.34
C GLN A 136 53.79 -12.72 25.68
N ASN A 137 53.18 -11.95 26.57
CA ASN A 137 53.74 -10.68 27.04
C ASN A 137 54.96 -10.88 27.96
N LEU A 138 54.96 -11.90 28.82
CA LEU A 138 56.12 -12.25 29.65
C LEU A 138 57.31 -12.71 28.78
N GLU A 139 57.07 -13.52 27.75
CA GLU A 139 58.11 -13.90 26.78
C GLU A 139 58.66 -12.72 25.99
N LYS A 140 57.81 -11.73 25.66
CA LYS A 140 58.22 -10.49 25.00
C LYS A 140 59.05 -9.61 25.92
N ASN A 141 58.68 -9.50 27.19
CA ASN A 141 59.41 -8.70 28.18
C ASN A 141 60.75 -9.32 28.57
N LEU A 142 60.86 -10.65 28.62
CA LEU A 142 62.12 -11.36 28.80
C LEU A 142 63.08 -11.16 27.62
N LYS A 143 62.57 -11.03 26.39
CA LYS A 143 63.37 -10.66 25.20
C LYS A 143 63.81 -9.18 25.17
N ILE A 144 63.12 -8.31 25.91
CA ILE A 144 63.43 -6.87 25.99
C ILE A 144 64.53 -6.59 27.03
N LEU A 145 64.75 -7.49 27.99
CA LEU A 145 65.77 -7.35 29.03
C LEU A 145 67.20 -7.73 28.58
N GLU A 146 67.41 -8.08 27.31
CA GLU A 146 68.72 -8.50 26.78
C GLU A 146 69.52 -7.41 26.02
N VAL A 147 69.05 -6.16 25.90
CA VAL A 147 69.86 -5.10 25.26
C VAL A 147 69.72 -3.75 25.97
N ASP A 148 70.82 -3.40 26.66
CA ASP A 148 71.46 -2.12 26.93
C ASP A 148 70.74 -0.97 27.67
N GLU A 149 71.17 -0.83 28.93
CA GLU A 149 71.81 0.34 29.57
C GLU A 149 71.26 1.77 29.35
N ILE A 150 70.67 2.30 30.45
CA ILE A 150 70.99 3.57 31.14
C ILE A 150 71.34 4.80 30.26
N ASP A 151 70.55 5.88 30.35
CA ASP A 151 70.96 7.02 31.20
C ASP A 151 69.83 8.02 31.50
N ILE A 152 69.93 8.54 32.72
CA ILE A 152 69.11 9.53 33.40
C ILE A 152 69.59 10.91 32.98
N ASN A 153 68.70 11.72 32.39
CA ASN A 153 68.51 13.15 32.67
C ASN A 153 67.60 13.76 31.62
N THR A 154 66.44 14.25 32.05
CA THR A 154 66.05 15.67 31.92
C THR A 154 64.55 15.75 32.19
N ILE A 155 64.24 15.71 33.48
CA ILE A 155 63.09 16.38 34.08
C ILE A 155 63.24 17.88 33.78
N ASN A 156 62.31 18.50 33.05
CA ASN A 156 61.66 19.79 33.39
C ASN A 156 60.99 20.50 32.21
N ALA A 157 59.98 21.30 32.57
CA ALA A 157 59.17 22.25 31.79
C ALA A 157 58.05 21.58 30.99
N PHE A 158 56.77 21.94 31.16
CA PHE A 158 56.26 23.28 30.89
C PHE A 158 55.08 23.71 31.79
N LYS A 159 55.12 24.98 32.19
CA LYS A 159 54.05 25.77 32.81
C LYS A 159 53.37 26.67 31.76
N GLU A 160 52.05 26.86 31.93
CA GLU A 160 51.24 28.09 31.81
C GLU A 160 51.25 28.92 30.49
N ASN A 161 50.08 29.18 29.87
CA ASN A 161 49.28 30.42 30.07
C ASN A 161 48.08 30.60 29.08
N ASN A 162 47.14 31.44 29.56
CA ASN A 162 45.91 32.06 29.00
C ASN A 162 46.11 32.77 27.62
N GLU A 163 45.11 33.26 26.85
CA GLU A 163 44.02 34.21 27.20
C GLU A 163 42.99 34.42 26.03
N GLN A 164 41.97 35.27 26.28
CA GLN A 164 40.66 35.48 25.61
C GLN A 164 40.63 36.32 24.31
N GLU A 165 39.50 36.32 23.56
CA GLU A 165 38.76 37.55 23.19
C GLU A 165 37.34 37.30 22.58
N ASN A 166 36.41 38.23 22.87
CA ASN A 166 34.97 38.29 22.56
C ASN A 166 34.67 39.23 21.36
N CYS A 167 33.50 39.09 20.72
CA CYS A 167 32.59 40.21 20.35
C CYS A 167 31.17 39.75 19.90
N ASN A 168 30.14 40.41 20.46
CA ASN A 168 28.70 40.29 20.19
C ASN A 168 28.23 41.21 19.04
N ILE A 169 27.13 40.88 18.34
CA ILE A 169 26.06 41.83 17.89
C ILE A 169 24.69 41.12 17.86
N ASP A 170 23.66 41.87 18.28
CA ASP A 170 22.27 41.54 18.64
C ASP A 170 21.28 41.06 17.56
N ASN A 171 20.24 40.39 18.07
CA ASN A 171 19.01 39.90 17.44
C ASN A 171 17.85 40.92 17.51
N SER A 172 17.00 40.94 16.48
CA SER A 172 15.52 40.97 16.67
C SER A 172 14.78 40.58 15.37
N PRO A 173 13.74 39.72 15.42
CA PRO A 173 12.77 39.60 14.34
C PRO A 173 11.36 40.09 14.75
N THR A 174 10.72 40.76 13.79
CA THR A 174 9.42 41.41 13.88
C THR A 174 8.28 40.40 13.66
N THR A 175 7.37 40.27 14.62
CA THR A 175 6.12 39.50 14.52
C THR A 175 4.97 40.34 13.95
N PHE A 176 4.54 40.12 12.70
CA PHE A 176 3.22 40.52 12.18
C PHE A 176 2.89 39.73 10.89
N ALA A 177 1.98 38.73 10.96
CA ALA A 177 1.12 38.22 9.85
C ALA A 177 0.48 36.82 10.07
N LEU A 178 -0.17 36.55 11.21
CA LEU A 178 -0.81 35.22 11.47
C LEU A 178 -2.36 35.22 11.49
N ASN A 179 -3.01 36.38 11.44
CA ASN A 179 -4.47 36.46 11.64
C ASN A 179 -5.30 36.47 10.34
N ASP A 180 -4.73 36.82 9.19
CA ASP A 180 -5.49 36.94 7.93
C ASP A 180 -5.72 35.59 7.23
N SER A 181 -4.80 34.61 7.36
CA SER A 181 -4.88 33.31 6.68
C SER A 181 -6.05 32.42 7.14
N LYS A 182 -6.33 32.38 8.45
CA LYS A 182 -7.40 31.53 9.02
C LYS A 182 -8.80 31.92 8.57
N SER A 183 -9.03 33.20 8.24
CA SER A 183 -10.34 33.67 7.77
C SER A 183 -10.63 33.18 6.34
N LEU A 184 -9.61 33.18 5.49
CA LEU A 184 -9.69 32.77 4.09
C LEU A 184 -9.85 31.26 3.96
N GLU A 185 -9.12 30.48 4.77
CA GLU A 185 -9.25 29.01 4.83
C GLU A 185 -10.68 28.58 5.20
N LYS A 186 -11.29 29.22 6.21
CA LYS A 186 -12.68 28.93 6.63
C LYS A 186 -13.68 29.18 5.50
N ASP A 187 -13.50 30.24 4.72
CA ASP A 187 -14.43 30.57 3.62
C ASP A 187 -14.27 29.64 2.42
N ILE A 188 -13.05 29.16 2.14
CA ILE A 188 -12.79 28.16 1.11
C ILE A 188 -13.43 26.82 1.47
N VAL A 189 -13.28 26.39 2.73
CA VAL A 189 -13.81 25.11 3.21
C VAL A 189 -15.33 25.09 3.24
N LYS A 190 -16.00 26.19 3.60
CA LYS A 190 -17.48 26.29 3.55
C LYS A 190 -18.09 26.01 2.17
N HIS A 191 -17.31 26.17 1.10
CA HIS A 191 -17.78 25.90 -0.26
C HIS A 191 -17.55 24.46 -0.72
N ILE A 192 -16.75 23.69 0.01
CA ILE A 192 -16.51 22.28 -0.26
C ILE A 192 -17.73 21.47 0.20
N LYS A 193 -18.28 20.69 -0.71
CA LYS A 193 -19.43 19.81 -0.47
C LYS A 193 -19.07 18.34 -0.63
N ILE A 194 -18.07 18.05 -1.46
CA ILE A 194 -17.63 16.71 -1.80
C ILE A 194 -16.13 16.61 -1.56
N VAL A 195 -15.69 15.50 -0.96
CA VAL A 195 -14.29 15.11 -0.89
C VAL A 195 -14.09 13.92 -1.82
N VAL A 196 -13.03 13.95 -2.62
CA VAL A 196 -12.60 12.85 -3.48
C VAL A 196 -11.20 12.43 -3.03
N GLY A 197 -11.05 11.16 -2.65
CA GLY A 197 -9.74 10.53 -2.47
C GLY A 197 -9.37 9.76 -3.72
N LEU A 198 -8.27 10.12 -4.36
CA LEU A 198 -7.75 9.50 -5.57
C LEU A 198 -6.44 8.77 -5.23
N ASP A 199 -6.48 7.45 -5.37
CA ASP A 199 -5.29 6.60 -5.37
C ASP A 199 -4.80 6.46 -6.80
N PHE A 200 -3.73 7.20 -7.13
CA PHE A 200 -3.06 7.12 -8.42
C PHE A 200 -1.85 6.19 -8.30
N GLY A 201 -2.07 4.87 -8.31
CA GLY A 201 -1.02 3.88 -8.17
C GLY A 201 -0.22 3.63 -9.45
N THR A 202 0.92 2.95 -9.33
CA THR A 202 1.82 2.66 -10.46
C THR A 202 1.17 1.78 -11.52
N ASN A 203 0.41 0.76 -11.09
CA ASN A 203 -0.23 -0.22 -11.97
C ASN A 203 -1.73 -0.17 -11.94
N TYR A 204 -2.31 0.30 -10.84
CA TYR A 204 -3.74 0.37 -10.65
C TYR A 204 -4.08 1.68 -9.96
N SER A 205 -5.14 2.32 -10.42
CA SER A 205 -5.68 3.53 -9.79
C SER A 205 -7.15 3.34 -9.43
N GLY A 206 -7.58 3.97 -8.35
CA GLY A 206 -8.93 3.90 -7.82
C GLY A 206 -9.32 5.22 -7.18
N PHE A 207 -10.61 5.50 -7.06
CA PHE A 207 -11.07 6.69 -6.34
C PHE A 207 -12.31 6.41 -5.52
N SER A 208 -12.41 7.14 -4.41
CA SER A 208 -13.57 7.17 -3.52
C SER A 208 -14.00 8.60 -3.31
N TYR A 209 -15.27 8.78 -2.97
CA TYR A 209 -15.83 10.11 -2.78
C TYR A 209 -16.97 10.11 -1.76
N CYS A 210 -17.11 11.22 -1.04
CA CYS A 210 -18.08 11.38 0.04
C CYS A 210 -18.65 12.80 0.06
N HIS A 211 -19.91 12.93 0.45
CA HIS A 211 -20.52 14.24 0.68
C HIS A 211 -20.22 14.68 2.12
N VAL A 212 -19.75 15.92 2.31
CA VAL A 212 -19.34 16.45 3.62
C VAL A 212 -20.46 16.40 4.66
N ALA A 213 -21.72 16.56 4.24
CA ALA A 213 -22.89 16.41 5.12
C ALA A 213 -23.26 14.96 5.49
N ASN A 214 -22.62 13.95 4.91
CA ASN A 214 -22.85 12.53 5.23
C ASN A 214 -21.49 11.80 5.28
N LYS A 215 -20.66 12.19 6.25
CA LYS A 215 -19.25 11.79 6.39
C LYS A 215 -19.04 10.27 6.48
N GLN A 216 -20.04 9.53 6.95
CA GLN A 216 -19.99 8.07 7.12
C GLN A 216 -20.20 7.30 5.81
N ASN A 217 -20.80 7.93 4.79
CA ASN A 217 -21.16 7.27 3.54
C ASN A 217 -20.09 7.49 2.44
N ILE A 218 -18.93 6.88 2.62
CA ILE A 218 -17.85 6.90 1.63
C ILE A 218 -18.18 5.88 0.53
N ILE A 219 -18.24 6.34 -0.72
CA ILE A 219 -18.50 5.49 -1.88
C ILE A 219 -17.22 5.32 -2.68
N SER A 220 -16.84 4.06 -2.94
CA SER A 220 -15.74 3.73 -3.84
C SER A 220 -16.27 3.43 -5.24
N ASN A 221 -15.56 3.89 -6.27
CA ASN A 221 -15.93 3.56 -7.65
C ASN A 221 -15.64 2.08 -7.92
N TYR A 222 -16.61 1.37 -8.50
CA TYR A 222 -16.48 -0.04 -8.88
C TYR A 222 -16.94 -0.32 -10.33
N VAL A 223 -17.22 0.75 -11.09
CA VAL A 223 -17.67 0.70 -12.48
C VAL A 223 -16.62 1.42 -13.33
N TRP A 224 -16.06 0.72 -14.31
CA TRP A 224 -14.97 1.22 -15.15
C TRP A 224 -15.35 1.10 -16.63
N PRO A 225 -14.97 2.08 -17.48
CA PRO A 225 -15.12 1.97 -18.93
C PRO A 225 -14.47 0.69 -19.47
N GLY A 226 -15.14 0.02 -20.41
CA GLY A 226 -14.66 -1.22 -21.03
C GLY A 226 -14.73 -2.48 -20.15
N PHE A 227 -15.18 -2.37 -18.90
CA PHE A 227 -15.40 -3.52 -18.01
C PHE A 227 -16.87 -3.96 -18.06
N GLY A 228 -17.11 -5.21 -18.49
CA GLY A 228 -18.46 -5.82 -18.47
C GLY A 228 -18.87 -6.40 -17.12
N VAL A 229 -18.02 -6.27 -16.09
CA VAL A 229 -18.23 -6.85 -14.75
C VAL A 229 -18.08 -5.73 -13.73
N ALA A 230 -19.15 -5.47 -12.97
CA ALA A 230 -19.11 -4.57 -11.81
C ALA A 230 -18.46 -5.28 -10.63
N GLY A 231 -17.65 -4.58 -9.83
CA GLY A 231 -17.15 -5.10 -8.54
C GLY A 231 -15.66 -4.90 -8.24
N VAL A 232 -14.87 -4.39 -9.19
CA VAL A 232 -13.43 -4.12 -8.97
C VAL A 232 -13.23 -2.65 -8.60
N TYR A 233 -12.53 -2.34 -7.50
CA TYR A 233 -12.41 -0.96 -7.00
C TYR A 233 -11.26 -0.16 -7.63
N LYS A 234 -10.45 -0.80 -8.47
CA LYS A 234 -9.37 -0.18 -9.23
C LYS A 234 -9.38 -0.58 -10.72
N THR A 235 -8.73 0.23 -11.55
CA THR A 235 -8.46 -0.07 -12.97
C THR A 235 -6.98 0.13 -13.27
N ASN A 236 -6.46 -0.47 -14.35
CA ASN A 236 -5.04 -0.38 -14.70
C ASN A 236 -4.57 1.07 -14.92
N THR A 237 -3.34 1.39 -14.54
CA THR A 237 -2.68 2.68 -14.81
C THR A 237 -1.97 2.63 -16.16
N VAL A 238 -2.77 2.49 -17.22
CA VAL A 238 -2.29 2.25 -18.60
C VAL A 238 -3.03 3.12 -19.59
N LEU A 239 -2.32 3.55 -20.63
CA LEU A 239 -2.84 4.32 -21.75
C LEU A 239 -2.51 3.66 -23.08
N GLN A 240 -3.49 3.65 -23.98
CA GLN A 240 -3.31 3.26 -25.37
C GLN A 240 -3.52 4.51 -26.23
N TYR A 241 -2.50 4.91 -26.98
CA TYR A 241 -2.57 6.07 -27.86
C TYR A 241 -2.89 5.68 -29.30
N ASP A 242 -3.13 6.70 -30.14
CA ASP A 242 -2.94 6.60 -31.58
C ASP A 242 -1.45 6.43 -31.94
N ASN A 243 -1.16 6.18 -33.22
CA ASN A 243 0.20 5.93 -33.69
C ASN A 243 1.12 7.16 -33.60
N GLU A 244 0.53 8.36 -33.51
CA GLU A 244 1.25 9.63 -33.39
C GLU A 244 1.42 10.08 -31.93
N TYR A 245 0.85 9.33 -30.98
CA TYR A 245 0.80 9.64 -29.56
C TYR A 245 0.12 10.97 -29.20
N ASN A 246 -0.76 11.44 -30.09
CA ASN A 246 -1.49 12.69 -29.94
C ASN A 246 -2.75 12.49 -29.10
N ASN A 247 -3.50 11.42 -29.35
CA ASN A 247 -4.77 11.16 -28.68
C ASN A 247 -4.75 9.83 -27.92
N VAL A 248 -5.34 9.84 -26.72
CA VAL A 248 -5.65 8.61 -25.97
C VAL A 248 -6.86 7.95 -26.63
N LEU A 249 -6.69 6.71 -27.08
CA LEU A 249 -7.76 5.89 -27.65
C LEU A 249 -8.50 5.10 -26.56
N CYS A 250 -7.74 4.47 -25.67
CA CYS A 250 -8.25 3.69 -24.54
C CYS A 250 -7.39 3.94 -23.30
N TRP A 251 -7.96 3.75 -22.12
CA TRP A 251 -7.26 3.86 -20.84
C TRP A 251 -7.77 2.79 -19.88
N GLY A 252 -7.04 2.54 -18.79
CA GLY A 252 -7.48 1.50 -17.86
C GLY A 252 -7.29 0.10 -18.44
N ALA A 253 -8.09 -0.84 -17.94
CA ALA A 253 -8.06 -2.23 -18.42
C ALA A 253 -8.38 -2.38 -19.92
N GLU A 254 -9.16 -1.46 -20.52
CA GLU A 254 -9.46 -1.48 -21.95
C GLU A 254 -8.18 -1.34 -22.81
N ALA A 255 -7.18 -0.61 -22.32
CA ALA A 255 -5.90 -0.46 -22.99
C ALA A 255 -5.06 -1.76 -23.04
N LEU A 256 -5.34 -2.74 -22.17
CA LEU A 256 -4.65 -4.03 -22.11
C LEU A 256 -5.47 -5.21 -22.68
N ARG A 257 -6.80 -5.15 -22.60
CA ARG A 257 -7.72 -6.29 -22.86
C ARG A 257 -8.01 -6.62 -24.33
N VAL A 258 -7.21 -6.16 -25.28
CA VAL A 258 -7.46 -6.50 -26.68
C VAL A 258 -7.04 -7.95 -26.93
N ARG A 259 -8.01 -8.89 -26.86
CA ARG A 259 -7.80 -10.30 -27.20
C ARG A 259 -7.03 -10.40 -28.52
N PRO A 260 -5.89 -11.12 -28.55
CA PRO A 260 -5.10 -11.31 -29.76
C PRO A 260 -5.95 -11.76 -30.95
N LYS A 261 -5.87 -11.04 -32.08
CA LYS A 261 -6.56 -11.42 -33.32
C LYS A 261 -5.60 -12.15 -34.25
N ARG A 262 -6.04 -13.24 -34.87
CA ARG A 262 -5.27 -14.02 -35.89
C ARG A 262 -4.81 -13.23 -37.13
N LYS A 263 -5.29 -12.00 -37.36
CA LYS A 263 -4.88 -11.17 -38.52
C LYS A 263 -3.95 -10.05 -38.09
N ASN A 264 -2.81 -9.96 -38.79
CA ASN A 264 -1.85 -8.85 -38.80
C ASN A 264 -2.48 -7.54 -39.32
N ARG A 265 -3.47 -6.98 -38.62
CA ARG A 265 -3.71 -5.53 -38.73
C ARG A 265 -2.53 -4.87 -38.03
N LYS A 266 -1.84 -3.93 -38.69
CA LYS A 266 -0.83 -3.06 -38.08
C LYS A 266 -1.32 -2.71 -36.68
N GLN A 267 -0.63 -3.23 -35.65
CA GLN A 267 -1.02 -3.01 -34.27
C GLN A 267 -1.04 -1.50 -34.02
N ASN A 268 -2.00 -1.06 -33.21
CA ASN A 268 -1.94 0.25 -32.58
C ASN A 268 -0.59 0.39 -31.85
N SER A 269 -0.18 1.62 -31.49
CA SER A 269 1.02 1.86 -30.67
C SER A 269 1.06 0.93 -29.44
N GLN A 270 2.23 0.59 -28.92
CA GLN A 270 2.28 -0.24 -27.70
C GLN A 270 1.61 0.49 -26.53
N PRO A 271 0.93 -0.22 -25.61
CA PRO A 271 0.43 0.36 -24.38
C PRO A 271 1.54 1.10 -23.62
N VAL A 272 1.21 2.28 -23.10
CA VAL A 272 2.10 3.09 -22.28
C VAL A 272 1.78 2.80 -20.82
N GLU A 273 2.68 2.06 -20.18
CA GLU A 273 2.54 1.56 -18.80
C GLU A 273 3.66 2.09 -17.91
N LEU A 274 3.51 1.94 -16.59
CA LEU A 274 4.57 2.18 -15.60
C LEU A 274 5.14 3.61 -15.63
N PHE A 275 4.47 4.57 -16.26
CA PHE A 275 4.96 5.93 -16.43
C PHE A 275 5.11 6.69 -15.09
N LYS A 276 4.39 6.29 -14.04
CA LYS A 276 4.58 6.79 -12.67
C LYS A 276 6.00 6.49 -12.13
N LEU A 277 6.67 5.42 -12.60
CA LEU A 277 8.04 5.06 -12.17
C LEU A 277 9.13 6.03 -12.64
N HIS A 278 8.79 7.00 -13.51
CA HIS A 278 9.69 8.10 -13.84
C HIS A 278 9.76 9.17 -12.74
N LEU A 279 8.84 9.14 -11.78
CA LEU A 279 8.87 9.95 -10.56
C LEU A 279 9.63 9.23 -9.44
N GLY A 280 10.23 10.01 -8.54
CA GLY A 280 10.98 9.50 -7.39
C GLY A 280 12.38 9.01 -7.74
N TYR A 281 13.03 8.37 -6.77
CA TYR A 281 14.45 8.02 -6.82
C TYR A 281 14.77 6.71 -7.56
N LEU A 282 14.03 6.37 -8.62
CA LEU A 282 14.35 5.19 -9.43
C LEU A 282 15.57 5.51 -10.33
N PRO A 283 16.68 4.73 -10.25
CA PRO A 283 17.79 4.87 -11.19
C PRO A 283 17.35 4.79 -12.66
N ASP A 284 17.93 5.64 -13.51
CA ASP A 284 17.51 5.79 -14.91
C ASP A 284 17.56 4.50 -15.72
N ASN A 285 18.49 3.59 -15.40
CA ASN A 285 18.62 2.30 -16.06
C ASN A 285 17.43 1.35 -15.81
N LEU A 286 16.65 1.56 -14.74
CA LEU A 286 15.45 0.75 -14.45
C LEU A 286 14.14 1.50 -14.71
N LYS A 287 14.19 2.74 -15.19
CA LYS A 287 12.97 3.42 -15.65
C LYS A 287 12.45 2.74 -16.92
N PRO A 288 11.14 2.53 -17.05
CA PRO A 288 10.57 1.95 -18.26
C PRO A 288 10.85 2.86 -19.45
N LYS A 289 11.19 2.28 -20.61
CA LYS A 289 11.31 3.04 -21.85
C LYS A 289 9.92 3.44 -22.32
N LEU A 290 9.62 4.74 -22.30
CA LEU A 290 8.33 5.27 -22.74
C LEU A 290 8.44 5.88 -24.13
N PRO A 291 7.44 5.69 -25.01
CA PRO A 291 7.40 6.35 -26.32
C PRO A 291 7.05 7.85 -26.21
N ILE A 292 6.60 8.30 -25.04
CA ILE A 292 6.22 9.68 -24.75
C ILE A 292 6.84 10.17 -23.44
N ASN A 293 6.81 11.49 -23.24
CA ASN A 293 7.17 12.09 -21.96
C ASN A 293 6.24 11.59 -20.84
N TYR A 294 6.82 11.14 -19.72
CA TYR A 294 6.06 10.60 -18.59
C TYR A 294 5.06 11.61 -18.00
N LYS A 295 5.37 12.91 -17.97
CA LYS A 295 4.44 13.95 -17.50
C LYS A 295 3.19 14.01 -18.38
N LYS A 296 3.34 13.85 -19.69
CA LYS A 296 2.22 13.77 -20.63
C LYS A 296 1.36 12.53 -20.31
N ALA A 297 1.99 11.37 -20.13
CA ALA A 297 1.27 10.15 -19.77
C ALA A 297 0.49 10.29 -18.45
N ILE A 298 1.11 10.84 -17.41
CA ILE A 298 0.45 11.11 -16.12
C ILE A 298 -0.74 12.06 -16.32
N THR A 299 -0.52 13.18 -17.03
CA THR A 299 -1.56 14.19 -17.29
C THR A 299 -2.75 13.59 -18.05
N ASP A 300 -2.48 12.83 -19.10
CA ASP A 300 -3.50 12.19 -19.93
C ASP A 300 -4.29 11.15 -19.12
N TYR A 301 -3.62 10.35 -18.29
CA TYR A 301 -4.30 9.39 -17.41
C TYR A 301 -5.19 10.08 -16.37
N LEU A 302 -4.66 11.10 -15.69
CA LEU A 302 -5.41 11.91 -14.72
C LEU A 302 -6.59 12.62 -15.38
N ARG A 303 -6.47 13.01 -16.66
CA ARG A 303 -7.54 13.61 -17.44
C ARG A 303 -8.68 12.63 -17.69
N GLU A 304 -8.37 11.40 -18.09
CA GLU A 304 -9.40 10.37 -18.35
C GLU A 304 -10.10 9.92 -17.07
N ILE A 305 -9.37 9.57 -16.01
CA ILE A 305 -9.99 9.24 -14.70
C ILE A 305 -10.74 10.44 -14.12
N GLY A 306 -10.25 11.65 -14.37
CA GLY A 306 -10.89 12.90 -13.99
C GLY A 306 -12.24 13.16 -14.65
N LYS A 307 -12.42 12.75 -15.91
CA LYS A 307 -13.73 12.79 -16.58
C LYS A 307 -14.72 11.88 -15.87
N LEU A 308 -14.30 10.65 -15.53
CA LEU A 308 -15.13 9.68 -14.82
C LEU A 308 -15.52 10.17 -13.42
N ILE A 309 -14.57 10.73 -12.65
CA ILE A 309 -14.85 11.34 -11.34
C ILE A 309 -15.91 12.43 -11.47
N LYS A 310 -15.73 13.36 -12.43
CA LYS A 310 -16.66 14.48 -12.67
C LYS A 310 -18.05 13.97 -13.06
N GLU A 311 -18.12 12.94 -13.88
CA GLU A 311 -19.37 12.30 -14.30
C GLU A 311 -20.10 11.66 -13.12
N ASN A 312 -19.41 10.82 -12.33
CA ASN A 312 -19.99 10.16 -11.17
C ASN A 312 -20.56 11.15 -10.14
N ILE A 313 -19.81 12.23 -9.86
CA ILE A 313 -20.27 13.29 -8.95
C ILE A 313 -21.51 13.99 -9.50
N ARG A 314 -21.51 14.33 -10.81
CA ARG A 314 -22.65 15.00 -11.46
C ARG A 314 -23.91 14.14 -11.46
N CYS A 315 -23.77 12.84 -11.72
CA CYS A 315 -24.88 11.90 -11.74
C CYS A 315 -25.46 11.67 -10.35
N LYS A 316 -24.61 11.68 -9.30
CA LYS A 316 -25.05 11.43 -7.93
C LYS A 316 -25.59 12.67 -7.22
N TRP A 317 -24.99 13.85 -7.44
CA TRP A 317 -25.36 15.09 -6.76
C TRP A 317 -25.59 16.24 -7.75
N HIS A 318 -26.86 16.60 -7.92
CA HIS A 318 -27.29 17.71 -8.76
C HIS A 318 -26.80 19.07 -8.23
N GLY A 319 -26.43 19.98 -9.12
CA GLY A 319 -26.03 21.34 -8.77
C GLY A 319 -24.61 21.49 -8.19
N ILE A 320 -23.85 20.39 -8.07
CA ILE A 320 -22.43 20.43 -7.68
C ILE A 320 -21.58 20.92 -8.85
N LYS A 321 -20.89 22.04 -8.66
CA LYS A 321 -19.87 22.52 -9.61
C LYS A 321 -18.52 21.98 -9.15
N TYR A 322 -17.96 21.01 -9.87
CA TYR A 322 -16.70 20.33 -9.51
C TYR A 322 -15.61 21.31 -9.03
N SER A 323 -15.23 22.28 -9.87
CA SER A 323 -14.20 23.28 -9.54
C SER A 323 -14.50 24.18 -8.33
N LYS A 324 -15.76 24.29 -7.91
CA LYS A 324 -16.15 25.09 -6.73
C LYS A 324 -16.27 24.22 -5.48
N ASN A 325 -16.84 23.03 -5.62
CA ASN A 325 -17.40 22.27 -4.50
C ASN A 325 -16.64 20.99 -4.15
N VAL A 326 -15.61 20.63 -4.91
CA VAL A 326 -14.85 19.39 -4.69
C VAL A 326 -13.48 19.72 -4.10
N LEU A 327 -13.12 19.00 -3.03
CA LEU A 327 -11.76 18.84 -2.54
C LEU A 327 -11.21 17.54 -3.13
N LEU A 328 -10.11 17.64 -3.87
CA LEU A 328 -9.38 16.48 -4.37
C LEU A 328 -8.20 16.21 -3.44
N VAL A 329 -8.18 15.02 -2.85
CA VAL A 329 -7.06 14.48 -2.09
C VAL A 329 -6.38 13.43 -2.96
N LEU A 330 -5.15 13.71 -3.38
CA LEU A 330 -4.34 12.81 -4.18
C LEU A 330 -3.34 12.09 -3.27
N THR A 331 -3.38 10.76 -3.25
CA THR A 331 -2.40 9.98 -2.49
C THR A 331 -1.12 9.78 -3.30
N ILE A 332 0.02 9.84 -2.61
CA ILE A 332 1.36 9.70 -3.22
C ILE A 332 2.26 8.79 -2.36
N PRO A 333 3.32 8.19 -2.92
CA PRO A 333 4.31 7.47 -2.12
C PRO A 333 4.97 8.38 -1.08
N ALA A 334 5.29 7.83 0.10
CA ALA A 334 5.93 8.58 1.18
C ALA A 334 7.32 9.12 0.79
N GLU A 335 8.00 8.51 -0.19
CA GLU A 335 9.33 8.94 -0.66
C GLU A 335 9.29 10.12 -1.63
N TYR A 336 8.12 10.62 -2.03
CA TYR A 336 8.03 11.73 -2.96
C TYR A 336 8.48 13.03 -2.31
N SER A 337 9.50 13.68 -2.89
CA SER A 337 9.95 14.99 -2.46
C SER A 337 9.00 16.10 -2.93
N GLU A 338 9.25 17.33 -2.50
CA GLU A 338 8.52 18.50 -2.97
C GLU A 338 8.60 18.70 -4.49
N ILE A 339 9.66 18.19 -5.15
CA ILE A 339 9.79 18.22 -6.60
C ILE A 339 8.76 17.30 -7.25
N GLU A 340 8.64 16.05 -6.80
CA GLU A 340 7.62 15.12 -7.31
C GLU A 340 6.20 15.63 -7.03
N LYS A 341 5.95 16.20 -5.84
CA LYS A 341 4.66 16.82 -5.51
C LYS A 341 4.33 17.98 -6.46
N ALA A 342 5.31 18.83 -6.78
CA ALA A 342 5.15 19.92 -7.74
C ALA A 342 4.83 19.41 -9.16
N ILE A 343 5.52 18.36 -9.61
CA ILE A 343 5.24 17.71 -10.91
C ILE A 343 3.84 17.11 -10.93
N MET A 344 3.42 16.43 -9.86
CA MET A 344 2.06 15.89 -9.76
C MET A 344 1.01 17.01 -9.78
N ARG A 345 1.24 18.11 -9.06
CA ARG A 345 0.36 19.30 -9.08
C ARG A 345 0.25 19.89 -10.49
N GLU A 346 1.37 20.01 -11.21
CA GLU A 346 1.40 20.42 -12.63
C GLU A 346 0.54 19.49 -13.49
N CYS A 347 0.72 18.17 -13.37
CA CYS A 347 -0.06 17.20 -14.15
C CYS A 347 -1.56 17.25 -13.81
N VAL A 348 -1.93 17.45 -12.54
CA VAL A 348 -3.34 17.58 -12.10
C VAL A 348 -3.97 18.88 -12.65
N PHE A 349 -3.21 19.97 -12.68
CA PHE A 349 -3.64 21.23 -13.30
C PHE A 349 -3.85 21.08 -14.80
N GLU A 350 -2.87 20.53 -15.51
CA GLU A 350 -2.95 20.27 -16.96
C GLU A 350 -4.05 19.24 -17.30
N ALA A 351 -4.39 18.33 -16.39
CA ALA A 351 -5.54 17.43 -16.50
C ALA A 351 -6.91 18.13 -16.27
N ALA A 352 -6.90 19.45 -15.99
CA ALA A 352 -8.06 20.26 -15.65
C ALA A 352 -8.86 19.73 -14.45
N LEU A 353 -8.18 19.10 -13.49
CA LEU A 353 -8.74 18.66 -12.21
C LEU A 353 -8.72 19.78 -11.17
N ILE A 354 -7.86 20.78 -11.34
CA ILE A 354 -7.89 22.04 -10.60
C ILE A 354 -7.87 23.22 -11.57
N LYS A 355 -8.33 24.38 -11.11
CA LYS A 355 -8.42 25.60 -11.93
C LYS A 355 -7.13 26.41 -11.97
N ASN A 356 -6.37 26.39 -10.88
CA ASN A 356 -5.15 27.15 -10.67
C ASN A 356 -4.11 26.19 -10.09
N MET A 357 -2.83 26.39 -10.42
CA MET A 357 -1.72 25.60 -9.87
C MET A 357 -1.73 25.59 -8.33
N ASP A 358 -1.92 26.76 -7.72
CA ASP A 358 -1.89 26.94 -6.26
C ASP A 358 -3.25 26.70 -5.59
N SER A 359 -4.15 25.96 -6.24
CA SER A 359 -5.47 25.66 -5.69
C SER A 359 -5.36 24.88 -4.38
N GLU A 360 -5.86 25.47 -3.29
CA GLU A 360 -5.99 24.83 -1.96
C GLU A 360 -6.96 23.63 -1.95
N LYS A 361 -7.77 23.49 -3.02
CA LYS A 361 -8.67 22.34 -3.22
C LYS A 361 -7.99 21.09 -3.77
N LEU A 362 -6.66 21.13 -3.93
CA LEU A 362 -5.82 19.95 -4.10
C LEU A 362 -4.97 19.79 -2.85
N GLN A 363 -5.16 18.67 -2.17
CA GLN A 363 -4.37 18.24 -1.03
C GLN A 363 -3.64 16.94 -1.36
N PHE A 364 -2.48 16.76 -0.76
CA PHE A 364 -1.71 15.53 -0.84
C PHE A 364 -1.69 14.87 0.54
N THR A 365 -1.69 13.54 0.54
CA THR A 365 -1.38 12.70 1.70
C THR A 365 -0.62 11.48 1.20
N THR A 366 0.12 10.79 2.06
CA THR A 366 0.81 9.59 1.63
C THR A 366 -0.14 8.39 1.51
N GLU A 367 0.18 7.43 0.63
CA GLU A 367 -0.59 6.19 0.48
C GLU A 367 -0.68 5.43 1.82
N SER A 368 0.40 5.41 2.60
CA SER A 368 0.46 4.76 3.93
C SER A 368 -0.36 5.49 5.00
N GLU A 369 -0.30 6.83 5.07
CA GLU A 369 -1.15 7.61 5.99
C GLU A 369 -2.64 7.45 5.66
N ALA A 370 -2.98 7.51 4.37
CA ALA A 370 -4.35 7.32 3.91
C ALA A 370 -4.85 5.92 4.29
N ALA A 371 -4.07 4.88 3.99
CA ALA A 371 -4.41 3.53 4.41
C ALA A 371 -4.64 3.47 5.93
N ALA A 372 -3.67 3.94 6.72
CA ALA A 372 -3.77 3.94 8.18
C ALA A 372 -5.05 4.61 8.68
N LEU A 373 -5.40 5.79 8.15
CA LEU A 373 -6.64 6.51 8.49
C LEU A 373 -7.90 5.69 8.23
N TYR A 374 -7.95 4.98 7.10
CA TYR A 374 -9.06 4.09 6.80
C TYR A 374 -9.17 2.95 7.80
N TYR A 375 -8.06 2.27 8.08
CA TYR A 375 -8.03 1.19 9.06
C TYR A 375 -8.43 1.68 10.44
N ILE A 376 -7.86 2.79 10.91
CA ILE A 376 -8.18 3.39 12.20
C ILE A 376 -9.68 3.68 12.30
N GLN A 377 -10.31 4.25 11.26
CA GLN A 377 -11.75 4.52 11.28
C GLN A 377 -12.58 3.23 11.41
N VAL A 378 -12.15 2.15 10.73
CA VAL A 378 -12.79 0.82 10.82
C VAL A 378 -12.60 0.21 12.23
N ILE A 379 -11.39 0.34 12.80
CA ILE A 379 -11.00 -0.21 14.10
C ILE A 379 -11.54 0.60 15.27
N PHE A 380 -11.77 1.91 15.13
CA PHE A 380 -12.24 2.77 16.23
C PHE A 380 -13.59 2.29 16.81
N HIS A 381 -14.33 1.48 16.07
CA HIS A 381 -15.55 0.82 16.53
C HIS A 381 -15.31 -0.48 17.32
N SER A 382 -14.08 -1.02 17.30
CA SER A 382 -13.71 -2.36 17.76
C SER A 382 -12.32 -2.38 18.43
N TYR A 383 -12.30 -2.18 19.75
CA TYR A 383 -11.20 -2.47 20.69
C TYR A 383 -9.98 -1.54 20.74
N LEU A 384 -9.58 -1.28 21.99
CA LEU A 384 -8.37 -0.58 22.43
C LEU A 384 -7.13 -1.41 22.04
N LEU A 385 -6.39 -0.98 21.01
CA LEU A 385 -5.13 -1.63 20.61
C LEU A 385 -3.93 -0.90 21.22
N GLU A 386 -3.05 -1.62 21.93
CA GLU A 386 -1.79 -1.04 22.44
C GLU A 386 -0.80 -0.80 21.28
N ALA A 387 -0.53 -1.83 20.46
CA ALA A 387 0.29 -1.73 19.25
C ALA A 387 -0.27 -2.57 18.09
N PHE A 388 -0.17 -2.06 16.86
CA PHE A 388 -0.64 -2.71 15.63
C PHE A 388 0.30 -2.50 14.46
N MET A 389 0.35 -3.45 13.53
CA MET A 389 1.25 -3.43 12.37
C MET A 389 0.45 -3.38 11.07
N PHE A 390 0.78 -2.45 10.18
CA PHE A 390 0.37 -2.50 8.78
C PHE A 390 1.38 -3.31 7.98
N VAL A 391 0.89 -4.23 7.16
CA VAL A 391 1.66 -4.99 6.18
C VAL A 391 1.02 -4.70 4.82
N ASP A 392 1.53 -3.70 4.12
CA ASP A 392 1.11 -3.33 2.77
C ASP A 392 1.80 -4.24 1.75
N CYS A 393 1.09 -5.28 1.34
CA CYS A 393 1.49 -6.20 0.28
C CYS A 393 1.07 -5.61 -1.07
N GLY A 394 1.88 -4.70 -1.58
CA GLY A 394 1.72 -4.11 -2.90
C GLY A 394 2.10 -5.07 -4.04
N GLU A 395 2.07 -4.54 -5.26
CA GLU A 395 2.48 -5.32 -6.44
C GLU A 395 4.00 -5.37 -6.60
N TYR A 396 4.70 -4.28 -6.29
CA TYR A 396 6.17 -4.21 -6.38
C TYR A 396 6.86 -4.38 -5.04
N THR A 397 6.27 -3.81 -3.99
CA THR A 397 6.87 -3.69 -2.68
C THR A 397 5.96 -4.28 -1.63
N THR A 398 6.57 -4.73 -0.55
CA THR A 398 5.88 -5.05 0.69
C THR A 398 6.44 -4.12 1.76
N ASP A 399 5.57 -3.32 2.36
CA ASP A 399 5.91 -2.27 3.32
C ASP A 399 5.27 -2.57 4.68
N LEU A 400 6.09 -2.60 5.72
CA LEU A 400 5.67 -2.93 7.08
C LEU A 400 5.93 -1.74 7.99
N THR A 401 4.89 -1.32 8.71
CA THR A 401 4.99 -0.26 9.72
C THR A 401 4.23 -0.65 10.97
N THR A 402 4.85 -0.53 12.14
CA THR A 402 4.16 -0.72 13.42
C THR A 402 3.82 0.63 14.04
N HIS A 403 2.58 0.78 14.46
CA HIS A 403 2.06 1.93 15.17
C HIS A 403 1.64 1.55 16.58
N LYS A 404 1.75 2.52 17.48
CA LYS A 404 1.33 2.44 18.87
C LYS A 404 0.25 3.48 19.11
N LEU A 405 -0.82 3.07 19.80
CA LEU A 405 -1.80 4.01 20.27
C LEU A 405 -1.27 4.70 21.53
N VAL A 406 -1.10 6.01 21.48
CA VAL A 406 -0.57 6.80 22.61
C VAL A 406 -1.68 7.51 23.37
N ARG A 407 -2.75 7.93 22.68
CA ARG A 407 -3.91 8.56 23.33
C ARG A 407 -5.20 8.27 22.56
N ASN A 408 -6.32 8.13 23.26
CA ASN A 408 -7.62 7.83 22.65
C ASN A 408 -8.48 9.07 22.35
N ASP A 409 -8.21 10.19 23.02
CA ASP A 409 -9.02 11.41 22.90
C ASP A 409 -8.19 12.69 23.18
N PRO A 410 -7.83 13.49 22.15
CA PRO A 410 -7.94 13.13 20.73
C PRO A 410 -7.07 11.91 20.40
N LEU A 411 -7.47 11.15 19.39
CA LEU A 411 -6.75 9.95 18.96
C LEU A 411 -5.34 10.35 18.51
N TYR A 412 -4.32 9.86 19.21
CA TYR A 412 -2.92 10.09 18.90
C TYR A 412 -2.22 8.76 18.73
N ILE A 413 -1.70 8.54 17.53
CA ILE A 413 -0.98 7.33 17.15
C ILE A 413 0.47 7.74 16.93
N ASP A 414 1.35 7.11 17.68
CA ASP A 414 2.80 7.23 17.50
C ASP A 414 3.29 6.04 16.68
N LYS A 415 4.41 6.21 15.98
CA LYS A 415 5.01 5.10 15.24
C LYS A 415 5.89 4.31 16.21
N ALA A 416 5.46 3.09 16.53
CA ALA A 416 6.11 2.27 17.55
C ALA A 416 7.52 1.82 17.12
N THR A 417 7.70 1.49 15.82
CA THR A 417 8.97 0.95 15.29
C THR A 417 9.18 1.17 13.78
N VAL A 418 10.45 0.97 13.38
CA VAL A 418 11.05 0.61 12.07
C VAL A 418 10.07 0.45 10.89
N HIS A 419 10.30 1.18 9.80
CA HIS A 419 9.67 0.89 8.50
C HIS A 419 10.52 -0.15 7.76
N ILE A 420 9.98 -1.34 7.51
CA ILE A 420 10.65 -2.39 6.73
C ILE A 420 10.02 -2.46 5.35
N ARG A 421 10.85 -2.30 4.30
CA ARG A 421 10.44 -2.41 2.90
C ARG A 421 11.27 -3.50 2.22
N ASP A 422 10.63 -4.37 1.46
CA ASP A 422 11.28 -5.25 0.50
C ASP A 422 10.55 -5.18 -0.85
N PHE A 423 11.26 -5.48 -1.94
CA PHE A 423 10.69 -5.56 -3.28
C PHE A 423 10.11 -6.96 -3.53
N CYS A 424 9.19 -7.39 -2.65
CA CYS A 424 8.59 -8.74 -2.67
C CYS A 424 7.07 -8.74 -2.87
N GLY A 425 6.57 -7.86 -3.74
CA GLY A 425 5.15 -7.81 -4.08
C GLY A 425 4.69 -8.90 -5.06
N SER A 426 3.39 -8.87 -5.35
CA SER A 426 2.71 -9.89 -6.17
C SER A 426 3.22 -10.02 -7.61
N ARG A 427 3.93 -9.01 -8.13
CA ARG A 427 4.59 -9.06 -9.44
C ARG A 427 5.62 -10.18 -9.56
N LEU A 428 6.30 -10.53 -8.47
CA LEU A 428 7.26 -11.62 -8.50
C LEU A 428 6.61 -12.95 -8.85
N ILE A 429 5.33 -13.14 -8.52
CA ILE A 429 4.57 -14.33 -8.91
C ILE A 429 4.38 -14.37 -10.43
N ASN A 430 4.15 -13.22 -11.08
CA ASN A 430 4.13 -13.16 -12.54
C ASN A 430 5.50 -13.49 -13.14
N GLU A 431 6.60 -13.09 -12.49
CA GLU A 431 7.95 -13.44 -12.95
C GLU A 431 8.19 -14.95 -12.85
N GLU A 432 7.76 -15.60 -11.77
CA GLU A 432 7.80 -17.06 -11.64
C GLU A 432 6.90 -17.74 -12.68
N PHE A 433 5.74 -17.17 -12.99
CA PHE A 433 4.90 -17.66 -14.10
C PHE A 433 5.61 -17.53 -15.47
N ILE A 434 6.31 -16.42 -15.73
CA ILE A 434 7.11 -16.26 -16.96
C ILE A 434 8.24 -17.29 -17.01
N LYS A 435 8.92 -17.56 -15.88
CA LYS A 435 9.95 -18.62 -15.81
C LYS A 435 9.35 -19.99 -16.09
N PHE A 436 8.19 -20.30 -15.54
CA PHE A 436 7.46 -21.52 -15.85
C PHE A 436 7.15 -21.63 -17.35
N LEU A 437 6.71 -20.54 -18.01
CA LEU A 437 6.53 -20.54 -19.47
C LEU A 437 7.85 -20.76 -20.21
N CYS A 438 8.97 -20.16 -19.77
CA CYS A 438 10.29 -20.40 -20.36
C CYS A 438 10.72 -21.87 -20.23
N GLU A 439 10.43 -22.54 -19.12
CA GLU A 439 10.71 -23.97 -18.93
C GLU A 439 9.89 -24.86 -19.87
N ARG A 440 8.64 -24.47 -20.16
CA ARG A 440 7.74 -25.25 -21.03
C ARG A 440 7.92 -24.98 -22.52
N LEU A 441 8.17 -23.73 -22.90
CA LEU A 441 8.14 -23.25 -24.29
C LEU A 441 9.51 -22.80 -24.83
N GLY A 442 10.51 -22.69 -23.94
CA GLY A 442 11.86 -22.23 -24.25
C GLY A 442 12.05 -20.72 -24.05
N THR A 443 13.15 -20.34 -23.39
CA THR A 443 13.49 -18.93 -23.08
C THR A 443 13.52 -18.05 -24.33
N CYS A 444 14.16 -18.52 -25.41
CA CYS A 444 14.24 -17.75 -26.67
C CYS A 444 12.84 -17.45 -27.24
N ALA A 445 11.89 -18.37 -27.11
CA ALA A 445 10.53 -18.17 -27.63
C ALA A 445 9.79 -17.07 -26.86
N ILE A 446 9.93 -17.08 -25.54
CA ILE A 446 9.31 -16.08 -24.66
C ILE A 446 9.98 -14.71 -24.84
N ASP A 447 11.29 -14.65 -25.03
CA ASP A 447 11.98 -13.38 -25.26
C ASP A 447 11.63 -12.78 -26.63
N LEU A 448 11.54 -13.60 -27.69
CA LEU A 448 11.02 -13.15 -28.99
C LEU A 448 9.56 -12.69 -28.90
N LEU A 449 8.74 -13.31 -28.05
CA LEU A 449 7.38 -12.84 -27.80
C LEU A 449 7.37 -11.47 -27.10
N LYS A 450 8.23 -11.26 -26.09
CA LYS A 450 8.36 -9.96 -25.42
C LYS A 450 8.75 -8.86 -26.40
N GLU A 451 9.71 -9.14 -27.28
CA GLU A 451 10.22 -8.17 -28.25
C GLU A 451 9.21 -7.84 -29.34
N ASN A 452 8.56 -8.86 -29.89
CA ASN A 452 7.74 -8.69 -31.10
C ASN A 452 6.24 -8.54 -30.79
N ASN A 453 5.74 -9.09 -29.69
CA ASN A 453 4.31 -9.16 -29.35
C ASN A 453 4.07 -9.04 -27.83
N TYR A 454 4.62 -7.99 -27.21
CA TYR A 454 4.50 -7.75 -25.76
C TYR A 454 3.04 -7.78 -25.24
N SER A 455 2.10 -7.27 -26.03
CA SER A 455 0.67 -7.27 -25.71
C SER A 455 0.10 -8.68 -25.51
N HIS A 456 0.58 -9.68 -26.27
CA HIS A 456 0.15 -11.07 -26.08
C HIS A 456 0.70 -11.64 -24.76
N LEU A 457 1.95 -11.32 -24.40
CA LEU A 457 2.49 -11.73 -23.10
C LEU A 457 1.69 -11.11 -21.95
N GLN A 458 1.36 -9.82 -22.03
CA GLN A 458 0.52 -9.15 -21.03
C GLN A 458 -0.86 -9.80 -20.92
N TYR A 459 -1.48 -10.15 -22.05
CA TYR A 459 -2.74 -10.88 -22.06
C TYR A 459 -2.61 -12.26 -21.38
N MET A 460 -1.52 -13.00 -21.60
CA MET A 460 -1.27 -14.26 -20.89
C MET A 460 -1.13 -14.07 -19.38
N ILE A 461 -0.37 -13.06 -18.94
CA ILE A 461 -0.21 -12.73 -17.51
C ILE A 461 -1.57 -12.37 -16.90
N GLN A 462 -2.40 -11.63 -17.63
CA GLN A 462 -3.75 -11.31 -17.18
C GLN A 462 -4.62 -12.56 -17.01
N VAL A 463 -4.61 -13.47 -18.00
CA VAL A 463 -5.35 -14.74 -17.91
C VAL A 463 -4.86 -15.58 -16.73
N PHE A 464 -3.55 -15.65 -16.51
CA PHE A 464 -2.97 -16.29 -15.34
C PHE A 464 -3.44 -15.64 -14.03
N ARG A 465 -3.43 -14.31 -13.94
CA ARG A 465 -3.88 -13.59 -12.75
C ARG A 465 -5.34 -13.90 -12.42
N GLU A 466 -6.22 -13.71 -13.39
CA GLU A 466 -7.68 -13.85 -13.21
C GLU A 466 -8.11 -15.30 -12.96
N ARG A 467 -7.50 -16.28 -13.65
CA ARG A 467 -7.93 -17.68 -13.58
C ARG A 467 -7.20 -18.53 -12.55
N ILE A 468 -6.01 -18.09 -12.13
CA ILE A 468 -5.10 -18.90 -11.31
C ILE A 468 -4.69 -18.14 -10.06
N MET A 469 -4.04 -16.98 -10.21
CA MET A 469 -3.43 -16.28 -9.08
C MET A 469 -4.46 -15.75 -8.07
N GLU A 470 -5.50 -15.06 -8.54
CA GLU A 470 -6.55 -14.47 -7.69
C GLU A 470 -7.38 -15.54 -6.94
N PRO A 471 -7.90 -16.60 -7.59
CA PRO A 471 -8.70 -17.62 -6.90
C PRO A 471 -7.88 -18.62 -6.07
N PHE A 472 -6.54 -18.61 -6.13
CA PHE A 472 -5.72 -19.58 -5.42
C PHE A 472 -5.75 -19.36 -3.90
N THR A 473 -6.26 -20.36 -3.17
CA THR A 473 -6.36 -20.35 -1.70
C THR A 473 -5.32 -21.23 -1.01
N GLY A 474 -4.75 -22.22 -1.72
CA GLY A 474 -3.89 -23.27 -1.16
C GLY A 474 -4.62 -24.43 -0.48
N ASP A 475 -5.91 -24.30 -0.19
CA ASP A 475 -6.66 -25.33 0.56
C ASP A 475 -7.10 -26.51 -0.32
N ASN A 476 -7.32 -26.25 -1.61
CA ASN A 476 -7.74 -27.25 -2.57
C ASN A 476 -6.54 -27.82 -3.35
N MET A 477 -6.05 -29.00 -2.96
CA MET A 477 -4.94 -29.69 -3.65
C MET A 477 -5.28 -30.14 -5.08
N GLU A 478 -6.56 -30.20 -5.45
CA GLU A 478 -7.02 -30.52 -6.80
C GLU A 478 -7.13 -29.27 -7.70
N PHE A 479 -6.84 -28.08 -7.16
CA PHE A 479 -6.89 -26.84 -7.93
C PHE A 479 -5.90 -26.91 -9.10
N GLN A 480 -6.43 -26.75 -10.31
CA GLN A 480 -5.67 -26.77 -11.56
C GLN A 480 -6.34 -25.88 -12.59
N ASN A 481 -5.58 -25.44 -13.58
CA ASN A 481 -6.08 -24.68 -14.71
C ASN A 481 -5.33 -25.07 -15.99
N VAL A 482 -5.92 -24.77 -17.14
CA VAL A 482 -5.33 -25.07 -18.44
C VAL A 482 -5.14 -23.76 -19.20
N LEU A 483 -3.91 -23.52 -19.63
CA LEU A 483 -3.56 -22.39 -20.48
C LEU A 483 -3.48 -22.84 -21.95
N ASP A 484 -4.44 -22.41 -22.75
CA ASP A 484 -4.45 -22.63 -24.20
C ASP A 484 -3.58 -21.56 -24.90
N ILE A 485 -2.38 -21.94 -25.31
CA ILE A 485 -1.40 -21.05 -25.96
C ILE A 485 -1.91 -20.53 -27.31
N ASP A 486 -2.64 -21.35 -28.07
CA ASP A 486 -3.20 -20.94 -29.35
C ASP A 486 -4.31 -19.89 -29.19
N GLU A 487 -5.06 -19.94 -28.08
CA GLU A 487 -6.05 -18.92 -27.73
C GLU A 487 -5.39 -17.62 -27.27
N VAL A 488 -4.45 -17.69 -26.33
CA VAL A 488 -3.90 -16.51 -25.65
C VAL A 488 -2.73 -15.87 -26.39
N SER A 489 -2.04 -16.61 -27.26
CA SER A 489 -0.96 -16.08 -28.10
C SER A 489 -0.78 -16.90 -29.39
N PRO A 490 -1.61 -16.67 -30.42
CA PRO A 490 -1.55 -17.40 -31.70
C PRO A 490 -0.20 -17.28 -32.45
N ASN A 491 0.60 -16.27 -32.12
CA ASN A 491 1.91 -16.03 -32.73
C ASN A 491 3.05 -16.73 -31.97
N LEU A 492 2.85 -17.15 -30.72
CA LEU A 492 3.91 -17.81 -29.93
C LEU A 492 4.41 -19.11 -30.56
N PRO A 493 3.56 -19.97 -31.16
CA PRO A 493 4.00 -21.19 -31.82
C PRO A 493 5.14 -21.03 -32.84
N GLN A 494 5.23 -19.87 -33.51
CA GLN A 494 6.27 -19.61 -34.51
C GLN A 494 7.67 -19.39 -33.92
N TYR A 495 7.76 -19.06 -32.62
CA TYR A 495 9.02 -18.79 -31.93
C TYR A 495 9.56 -20.00 -31.16
N VAL A 496 8.73 -21.02 -30.96
CA VAL A 496 9.08 -22.26 -30.24
C VAL A 496 10.02 -23.11 -31.11
N SER A 497 11.03 -23.74 -30.48
CA SER A 497 11.97 -24.66 -31.15
C SER A 497 11.24 -25.85 -31.77
N GLU A 498 11.83 -26.54 -32.75
CA GLU A 498 11.15 -27.66 -33.42
C GLU A 498 10.83 -28.80 -32.43
N GLU A 499 11.78 -29.17 -31.57
CA GLU A 499 11.60 -30.21 -30.55
C GLU A 499 10.44 -29.88 -29.60
N THR A 500 10.43 -28.67 -29.02
CA THR A 500 9.35 -28.25 -28.12
C THR A 500 8.01 -28.12 -28.86
N ARG A 501 8.03 -27.75 -30.14
CA ARG A 501 6.83 -27.61 -30.97
C ARG A 501 6.17 -28.96 -31.24
N GLU A 502 6.92 -30.03 -31.44
CA GLU A 502 6.38 -31.38 -31.58
C GLU A 502 5.64 -31.80 -30.31
N ILE A 503 6.26 -31.61 -29.14
CA ILE A 503 5.64 -31.89 -27.83
C ILE A 503 4.37 -31.05 -27.61
N MET A 504 4.42 -29.75 -27.92
CA MET A 504 3.25 -28.87 -27.75
C MET A 504 2.12 -29.21 -28.71
N LYS A 505 2.40 -29.66 -29.94
CA LYS A 505 1.37 -30.13 -30.87
C LYS A 505 0.66 -31.39 -30.38
N GLU A 506 1.39 -32.33 -29.80
CA GLU A 506 0.80 -33.54 -29.18
C GLU A 506 -0.12 -33.19 -28.02
N ASN A 507 0.20 -32.13 -27.27
CA ASN A 507 -0.63 -31.59 -26.18
C ASN A 507 -1.64 -30.53 -26.65
N GLU A 508 -1.90 -30.41 -27.96
CA GLU A 508 -2.85 -29.45 -28.54
C GLU A 508 -2.61 -27.98 -28.11
N TRP A 509 -1.35 -27.60 -27.87
CA TRP A 509 -0.95 -26.29 -27.34
C TRP A 509 -1.51 -25.92 -25.96
N LEU A 510 -1.96 -26.93 -25.20
CA LEU A 510 -2.46 -26.78 -23.85
C LEU A 510 -1.34 -26.99 -22.83
N ILE A 511 -1.26 -26.10 -21.85
CA ILE A 511 -0.36 -26.24 -20.69
C ILE A 511 -1.21 -26.40 -19.43
N ASP A 512 -1.13 -27.59 -18.82
CA ASP A 512 -1.69 -27.85 -17.50
C ASP A 512 -0.85 -27.16 -16.42
N ILE A 513 -1.52 -26.33 -15.61
CA ILE A 513 -0.93 -25.64 -14.46
C ILE A 513 -1.58 -26.22 -13.20
N LYS A 514 -0.84 -27.07 -12.49
CA LYS A 514 -1.34 -27.83 -11.33
C LYS A 514 -1.02 -27.14 -10.02
N TYR A 515 -1.70 -27.56 -8.95
CA TYR A 515 -1.49 -27.08 -7.58
C TYR A 515 0.00 -26.88 -7.20
N ASN A 516 0.83 -27.90 -7.42
CA ASN A 516 2.25 -27.84 -7.07
C ASN A 516 3.05 -26.83 -7.92
N ASP A 517 2.66 -26.60 -9.18
CA ASP A 517 3.30 -25.58 -10.02
C ASP A 517 2.94 -24.19 -9.51
N ILE A 518 1.67 -23.96 -9.18
CA ILE A 518 1.18 -22.69 -8.61
C ILE A 518 1.86 -22.41 -7.28
N LYS A 519 1.91 -23.42 -6.39
CA LYS A 519 2.57 -23.31 -5.09
C LYS A 519 4.05 -22.94 -5.23
N LYS A 520 4.78 -23.54 -6.19
CA LYS A 520 6.17 -23.17 -6.51
C LYS A 520 6.33 -21.72 -6.98
N MET A 521 5.33 -21.15 -7.64
CA MET A 521 5.34 -19.73 -8.04
C MET A 521 5.06 -18.80 -6.86
N PHE A 522 4.22 -19.22 -5.91
CA PHE A 522 3.79 -18.40 -4.76
C PHE A 522 4.75 -18.45 -3.58
N ASP A 523 5.22 -19.64 -3.18
CA ASP A 523 5.99 -19.85 -1.94
C ASP A 523 7.19 -18.92 -1.80
N PRO A 524 8.05 -18.74 -2.82
CA PRO A 524 9.24 -17.89 -2.67
C PRO A 524 8.89 -16.42 -2.34
N VAL A 525 7.71 -15.95 -2.76
CA VAL A 525 7.23 -14.60 -2.52
C VAL A 525 6.56 -14.50 -1.15
N VAL A 526 5.68 -15.44 -0.83
CA VAL A 526 4.95 -15.49 0.45
C VAL A 526 5.91 -15.69 1.62
N ASP A 527 6.88 -16.59 1.49
CA ASP A 527 7.89 -16.86 2.52
C ASP A 527 8.76 -15.62 2.81
N ARG A 528 9.05 -14.80 1.80
CA ARG A 528 9.73 -13.52 1.98
C ARG A 528 8.87 -12.55 2.80
N ILE A 529 7.58 -12.43 2.50
CA ILE A 529 6.66 -11.56 3.25
C ILE A 529 6.57 -12.02 4.71
N ILE A 530 6.39 -13.32 4.96
CA ILE A 530 6.37 -13.91 6.32
C ILE A 530 7.65 -13.56 7.07
N ARG A 531 8.81 -13.71 6.43
CA ARG A 531 10.10 -13.35 7.03
C ARG A 531 10.16 -11.87 7.43
N LEU A 532 9.63 -10.95 6.61
CA LEU A 532 9.60 -9.52 6.96
C LEU A 532 8.71 -9.25 8.17
N ILE A 533 7.54 -9.89 8.24
CA ILE A 533 6.63 -9.79 9.41
C ILE A 533 7.35 -10.28 10.66
N TYR A 534 8.05 -11.42 10.58
CA TYR A 534 8.82 -11.96 11.70
C TYR A 534 9.92 -11.00 12.17
N ILE A 535 10.68 -10.41 11.24
CA ILE A 535 11.73 -9.43 11.57
C ILE A 535 11.10 -8.19 12.22
N GLN A 536 10.00 -7.68 11.67
CA GLN A 536 9.32 -6.51 12.20
C GLN A 536 8.81 -6.76 13.63
N LEU A 537 8.16 -7.91 13.87
CA LEU A 537 7.70 -8.31 15.20
C LEU A 537 8.88 -8.46 16.18
N SER A 538 10.00 -9.04 15.74
CA SER A 538 11.20 -9.21 16.58
C SER A 538 11.86 -7.88 16.95
N ASN A 539 11.73 -6.86 16.11
CA ASN A 539 12.23 -5.51 16.36
C ASN A 539 11.33 -4.68 17.29
N ASN A 540 10.10 -5.13 17.53
CA ASN A 540 9.16 -4.46 18.42
C ASN A 540 9.55 -4.68 19.89
N LYS A 541 9.66 -3.59 20.65
CA LYS A 541 9.87 -3.66 22.11
C LYS A 541 8.61 -4.09 22.87
N GLU A 542 7.45 -3.97 22.24
CA GLU A 542 6.13 -4.22 22.80
C GLU A 542 5.40 -5.29 21.98
N ASN A 543 4.48 -6.02 22.61
CA ASN A 543 3.72 -7.06 21.92
C ASN A 543 2.75 -6.44 20.91
N CYS A 544 2.92 -6.80 19.63
CA CYS A 544 2.01 -6.40 18.58
C CYS A 544 0.69 -7.18 18.70
N SER A 545 -0.40 -6.47 18.99
CA SER A 545 -1.71 -7.11 19.22
C SER A 545 -2.46 -7.43 17.92
N THR A 546 -2.21 -6.65 16.86
CA THR A 546 -2.95 -6.77 15.59
C THR A 546 -2.05 -6.56 14.38
N ILE A 547 -2.21 -7.39 13.35
CA ILE A 547 -1.68 -7.16 12.00
C ILE A 547 -2.83 -6.79 11.06
N PHE A 548 -2.68 -5.68 10.36
CA PHE A 548 -3.55 -5.23 9.28
C PHE A 548 -2.84 -5.50 7.95
N LEU A 549 -3.39 -6.41 7.17
CA LEU A 549 -2.93 -6.64 5.81
C LEU A 549 -3.57 -5.61 4.88
N THR A 550 -2.74 -4.96 4.08
CA THR A 550 -3.12 -3.89 3.16
C THR A 550 -2.47 -4.10 1.79
N GLY A 551 -2.81 -3.28 0.80
CA GLY A 551 -2.29 -3.41 -0.57
C GLY A 551 -3.03 -4.44 -1.41
N ASN A 552 -2.88 -4.38 -2.73
CA ASN A 552 -3.67 -5.20 -3.66
C ASN A 552 -3.45 -6.72 -3.46
N PHE A 553 -2.26 -7.14 -3.00
CA PHE A 553 -2.00 -8.57 -2.82
C PHE A 553 -2.63 -9.14 -1.54
N CYS A 554 -3.05 -8.30 -0.60
CA CYS A 554 -3.62 -8.80 0.65
C CYS A 554 -4.95 -9.54 0.46
N GLU A 555 -5.64 -9.37 -0.67
CA GLU A 555 -6.90 -10.08 -0.98
C GLU A 555 -6.70 -11.57 -1.26
N ASN A 556 -5.50 -11.95 -1.72
CA ASN A 556 -5.22 -13.34 -2.05
C ASN A 556 -5.32 -14.22 -0.79
N LYS A 557 -6.17 -15.24 -0.84
CA LYS A 557 -6.47 -16.09 0.30
C LYS A 557 -5.30 -16.98 0.70
N TYR A 558 -4.48 -17.41 -0.25
CA TYR A 558 -3.26 -18.17 0.07
C TYR A 558 -2.30 -17.34 0.94
N LEU A 559 -2.04 -16.08 0.59
CA LEU A 559 -1.23 -15.17 1.41
C LEU A 559 -1.84 -14.99 2.81
N GLN A 560 -3.15 -14.73 2.90
CA GLN A 560 -3.85 -14.57 4.18
C GLN A 560 -3.73 -15.82 5.06
N ASN A 561 -3.95 -17.01 4.49
CA ASN A 561 -3.89 -18.29 5.19
C ASN A 561 -2.47 -18.54 5.71
N ARG A 562 -1.45 -18.39 4.86
CA ARG A 562 -0.05 -18.58 5.24
C ARG A 562 0.40 -17.62 6.35
N ILE A 563 0.00 -16.34 6.31
CA ILE A 563 0.30 -15.39 7.39
C ILE A 563 -0.43 -15.78 8.69
N LYS A 564 -1.70 -16.22 8.60
CA LYS A 564 -2.45 -16.66 9.78
C LYS A 564 -1.85 -17.91 10.41
N GLU A 565 -1.48 -18.90 9.63
CA GLU A 565 -0.80 -20.12 10.09
C GLU A 565 0.46 -19.78 10.90
N GLU A 566 1.28 -18.85 10.39
CA GLU A 566 2.56 -18.49 11.00
C GLU A 566 2.43 -17.57 12.23
N PHE A 567 1.41 -16.70 12.30
CA PHE A 567 1.39 -15.64 13.33
C PHE A 567 0.19 -15.66 14.28
N SER A 568 -0.84 -16.49 14.08
CA SER A 568 -2.03 -16.49 14.98
C SER A 568 -1.73 -16.93 16.41
N HIS A 569 -0.56 -17.55 16.66
CA HIS A 569 -0.10 -17.90 18.00
C HIS A 569 0.70 -16.79 18.69
N HIS A 570 1.15 -15.77 17.94
CA HIS A 570 1.90 -14.62 18.44
C HIS A 570 1.10 -13.31 18.46
N VAL A 571 0.11 -13.19 17.56
CA VAL A 571 -0.68 -11.97 17.35
C VAL A 571 -2.17 -12.30 17.49
N ASN A 572 -2.89 -11.54 18.33
CA ASN A 572 -4.28 -11.81 18.66
C ASN A 572 -5.23 -11.68 17.46
N ASN A 573 -4.93 -10.74 16.56
CA ASN A 573 -5.79 -10.45 15.42
C ASN A 573 -4.97 -10.22 14.15
N ILE A 574 -5.36 -10.90 13.06
CA ILE A 574 -4.81 -10.69 11.72
C ILE A 574 -6.00 -10.40 10.81
N SER A 575 -6.11 -9.15 10.38
CA SER A 575 -7.30 -8.66 9.71
C SER A 575 -6.99 -8.01 8.38
N VAL A 576 -7.96 -8.15 7.48
CA VAL A 576 -8.04 -7.52 6.16
C VAL A 576 -9.34 -6.71 6.21
N PRO A 577 -9.35 -5.44 5.79
CA PRO A 577 -10.55 -4.62 5.88
C PRO A 577 -11.57 -5.08 4.82
N ASP A 578 -12.84 -4.67 4.96
CA ASP A 578 -13.91 -5.05 4.04
C ASP A 578 -13.67 -4.62 2.58
N TYR A 579 -12.90 -3.54 2.39
CA TYR A 579 -12.60 -2.97 1.08
C TYR A 579 -11.09 -2.66 0.96
N PRO A 580 -10.22 -3.68 0.88
CA PRO A 580 -8.77 -3.49 0.89
C PRO A 580 -8.27 -2.79 -0.38
N GLU A 581 -8.78 -3.16 -1.56
CA GLU A 581 -8.46 -2.43 -2.81
C GLU A 581 -8.80 -0.93 -2.74
N ALA A 582 -9.85 -0.55 -2.03
CA ALA A 582 -10.28 0.83 -1.91
C ALA A 582 -9.70 1.57 -0.69
N ALA A 583 -8.92 0.88 0.17
CA ALA A 583 -8.49 1.39 1.47
C ALA A 583 -7.77 2.74 1.36
N VAL A 584 -6.79 2.85 0.47
CA VAL A 584 -6.02 4.09 0.24
C VAL A 584 -6.93 5.22 -0.26
N ALA A 585 -7.78 4.95 -1.25
CA ALA A 585 -8.69 5.96 -1.79
C ALA A 585 -9.74 6.42 -0.76
N ARG A 586 -10.28 5.51 0.06
CA ARG A 586 -11.18 5.83 1.19
C ARG A 586 -10.43 6.62 2.26
N GLY A 587 -9.19 6.22 2.56
CA GLY A 587 -8.25 6.94 3.40
C GLY A 587 -8.06 8.40 3.01
N GLY A 588 -7.86 8.66 1.71
CA GLY A 588 -7.76 10.02 1.18
C GLY A 588 -9.04 10.83 1.39
N VAL A 589 -10.22 10.20 1.33
CA VAL A 589 -11.49 10.87 1.67
C VAL A 589 -11.54 11.22 3.15
N ILE A 590 -11.13 10.30 4.03
CA ILE A 590 -11.12 10.49 5.48
C ILE A 590 -10.16 11.64 5.85
N TYR A 591 -8.98 11.68 5.25
CA TYR A 591 -8.03 12.78 5.38
C TYR A 591 -8.62 14.13 4.94
N GLY A 592 -9.31 14.18 3.80
CA GLY A 592 -9.95 15.41 3.36
C GLY A 592 -11.09 15.86 4.30
N LEU A 593 -11.85 14.91 4.85
CA LEU A 593 -12.90 15.20 5.83
C LEU A 593 -12.34 15.68 7.17
N SER A 594 -11.18 15.17 7.61
CA SER A 594 -10.52 15.63 8.84
C SER A 594 -9.98 17.05 8.71
N ILE A 595 -9.41 17.42 7.55
CA ILE A 595 -9.01 18.81 7.25
C ILE A 595 -10.21 19.75 7.36
N ILE A 596 -11.33 19.38 6.71
CA ILE A 596 -12.55 20.19 6.71
C ILE A 596 -13.08 20.37 8.13
N SER A 597 -13.15 19.28 8.89
CA SER A 597 -13.66 19.31 10.27
C SER A 597 -12.77 20.15 11.18
N THR A 598 -11.45 20.02 11.03
CA THR A 598 -10.46 20.83 11.77
C THR A 598 -10.61 22.33 11.48
N ILE A 599 -10.76 22.72 10.21
CA ILE A 599 -10.90 24.13 9.82
C ILE A 599 -12.25 24.71 10.28
N LEU A 600 -13.30 23.89 10.33
CA LEU A 600 -14.64 24.32 10.76
C LEU A 600 -14.84 24.25 12.28
N ASP A 601 -13.82 23.89 13.06
CA ASP A 601 -13.92 23.63 14.51
C ASP A 601 -15.01 22.59 14.86
N ASP A 602 -15.22 21.62 13.97
CA ASP A 602 -16.19 20.53 14.12
C ASP A 602 -15.55 19.36 14.88
N VAL A 603 -16.07 19.06 16.07
CA VAL A 603 -15.47 18.16 17.07
C VAL A 603 -15.55 16.68 16.66
N GLU A 604 -16.29 16.36 15.59
CA GLU A 604 -16.56 14.97 15.17
C GLU A 604 -15.33 14.26 14.55
N PHE A 605 -14.25 14.98 14.22
CA PHE A 605 -13.10 14.46 13.46
C PHE A 605 -11.74 15.00 13.92
N ASP A 606 -11.54 15.16 15.24
CA ASP A 606 -10.29 15.67 15.86
C ASP A 606 -9.12 14.65 15.83
N ILE A 607 -9.06 13.80 14.80
CA ILE A 607 -8.22 12.60 14.77
C ILE A 607 -6.78 12.91 14.33
N LEU A 608 -6.49 13.99 13.61
CA LEU A 608 -5.12 14.41 13.31
C LEU A 608 -5.08 15.92 13.07
N LYS A 609 -4.49 16.69 13.99
CA LYS A 609 -4.06 18.07 13.73
C LYS A 609 -2.69 18.03 13.07
N PRO A 610 -2.53 18.36 11.77
CA PRO A 610 -1.22 18.56 11.19
C PRO A 610 -0.74 19.95 11.61
N ALA A 611 0.12 20.04 12.62
CA ALA A 611 0.86 21.27 12.87
C ALA A 611 2.09 21.28 11.96
N ILE A 612 1.97 21.92 10.79
CA ILE A 612 3.08 22.16 9.86
C ILE A 612 3.76 23.47 10.27
N SER A 613 4.90 23.38 10.96
CA SER A 613 5.80 24.52 11.15
C SER A 613 7.25 24.05 11.05
N PRO A 614 8.14 24.78 10.36
CA PRO A 614 9.58 24.46 10.33
C PRO A 614 10.14 24.39 11.76
N ARG A 615 11.06 23.45 11.98
CA ARG A 615 11.56 23.10 13.31
C ARG A 615 13.04 23.40 13.42
N VAL A 616 13.46 23.96 14.56
CA VAL A 616 14.89 24.12 14.87
C VAL A 616 15.33 22.98 15.78
N LEU A 617 16.33 22.21 15.36
CA LEU A 617 16.84 21.07 16.14
C LEU A 617 17.50 21.54 17.44
N LYS A 618 17.12 21.00 18.61
CA LYS A 618 17.76 21.35 19.89
C LYS A 618 19.05 20.54 20.14
N TYR A 619 19.29 19.48 19.35
CA TYR A 619 20.45 18.59 19.48
C TYR A 619 21.25 18.44 18.18
N THR A 620 22.53 18.10 18.33
CA THR A 620 23.44 17.68 17.27
C THR A 620 23.36 16.17 17.13
N TYR A 621 23.17 15.67 15.91
CA TYR A 621 23.02 14.24 15.62
C TYR A 621 24.15 13.72 14.76
N GLY A 622 24.51 12.46 14.98
CA GLY A 622 25.58 11.82 14.25
C GLY A 622 25.69 10.34 14.56
N ILE A 623 26.73 9.71 14.04
CA ILE A 623 26.98 8.28 14.23
C ILE A 623 28.34 8.03 14.84
N LYS A 624 28.47 6.87 15.49
CA LYS A 624 29.77 6.30 15.84
C LYS A 624 30.47 5.77 14.60
N TYR A 625 31.73 6.17 14.40
CA TYR A 625 32.58 5.67 13.33
C TYR A 625 33.95 5.25 13.88
N ASN A 626 34.43 4.08 13.44
CA ASN A 626 35.73 3.57 13.85
C ASN A 626 36.83 4.09 12.92
N TRP A 627 37.68 5.00 13.40
CA TRP A 627 38.83 5.51 12.65
C TRP A 627 40.04 4.59 12.83
N LYS A 628 40.67 4.16 11.72
CA LYS A 628 41.97 3.48 11.70
C LYS A 628 43.07 4.47 11.32
N GLY A 629 43.44 5.33 12.27
CA GLY A 629 44.60 6.19 12.15
C GLY A 629 45.36 6.14 13.46
N SER A 630 46.53 5.53 13.42
CA SER A 630 47.46 5.40 14.55
C SER A 630 48.21 6.71 14.74
N GLU A 631 47.66 7.68 15.48
CA GLU A 631 48.45 8.83 15.98
C GLU A 631 47.71 9.76 16.97
N ASP A 632 46.73 9.26 17.73
CA ASP A 632 46.10 10.06 18.79
C ASP A 632 46.30 9.42 20.17
N PRO A 633 47.41 9.75 20.86
CA PRO A 633 47.77 9.15 22.15
C PRO A 633 46.94 9.69 23.33
N THR A 634 46.06 10.68 23.12
CA THR A 634 45.35 11.37 24.20
C THR A 634 44.14 10.61 24.76
N HIS A 635 43.55 9.68 23.99
CA HIS A 635 42.34 8.94 24.37
C HIS A 635 42.53 7.42 24.53
N GLY A 636 43.69 7.00 25.05
CA GLY A 636 43.88 5.64 25.58
C GLY A 636 43.59 4.48 24.61
N GLY A 637 43.76 4.70 23.29
CA GLY A 637 43.53 3.67 22.27
C GLY A 637 42.06 3.38 21.93
N LYS A 638 41.10 4.25 22.31
CA LYS A 638 39.69 4.09 21.95
C LYS A 638 39.36 4.69 20.58
N ASN A 639 39.15 3.84 19.58
CA ASN A 639 38.84 4.23 18.19
C ASN A 639 37.37 4.71 17.96
N CYS A 640 36.68 5.32 18.93
CA CYS A 640 35.23 5.58 18.86
C CYS A 640 34.88 7.06 18.58
N ARG A 641 35.20 7.55 17.37
CA ARG A 641 34.90 8.94 16.98
C ARG A 641 33.42 9.13 16.63
N PHE A 642 32.92 10.34 16.83
CA PHE A 642 31.58 10.77 16.46
C PHE A 642 31.61 11.54 15.14
N LYS A 643 30.93 11.01 14.12
CA LYS A 643 30.73 11.71 12.86
C LYS A 643 29.41 12.46 12.93
N THR A 644 29.49 13.79 12.98
CA THR A 644 28.32 14.67 12.95
C THR A 644 27.65 14.61 11.57
N LEU A 645 26.32 14.45 11.53
CA LEU A 645 25.52 14.59 10.32
C LEU A 645 24.77 15.93 10.27
N VAL A 646 24.23 16.38 11.40
CA VAL A 646 23.52 17.66 11.51
C VAL A 646 23.72 18.26 12.90
N LYS A 647 23.82 19.59 12.99
CA LYS A 647 24.08 20.31 14.23
C LYS A 647 22.80 20.87 14.86
N ARG A 648 22.80 20.99 16.19
CA ARG A 648 21.78 21.78 16.89
C ARG A 648 21.71 23.20 16.33
N GLY A 649 20.52 23.80 16.32
CA GLY A 649 20.27 25.12 15.74
C GLY A 649 20.01 25.10 14.24
N THR A 650 20.09 23.94 13.58
CA THR A 650 19.71 23.80 12.17
C THR A 650 18.18 23.87 12.07
N GLU A 651 17.68 24.83 11.31
CA GLU A 651 16.28 24.87 10.88
C GLU A 651 16.08 23.80 9.81
N ILE A 652 15.10 22.93 10.03
CA ILE A 652 14.79 21.81 9.17
C ILE A 652 13.34 21.88 8.67
N THR A 653 13.15 21.50 7.41
CA THR A 653 11.82 21.22 6.87
C THR A 653 11.41 19.79 7.20
N PHE A 654 10.10 19.49 7.18
CA PHE A 654 9.62 18.12 7.36
C PHE A 654 10.26 17.17 6.33
N ASP A 655 10.66 16.00 6.81
CA ASP A 655 11.31 14.93 6.06
C ASP A 655 12.65 15.31 5.42
N GLN A 656 13.32 16.35 5.95
CA GLN A 656 14.66 16.69 5.51
C GLN A 656 15.67 15.63 5.93
N THR A 657 16.44 15.13 4.95
CA THR A 657 17.46 14.09 5.17
C THR A 657 18.88 14.65 5.14
N PHE A 658 19.69 14.26 6.11
CA PHE A 658 21.13 14.49 6.15
C PHE A 658 21.86 13.16 5.97
N SER A 659 22.67 13.03 4.92
CA SER A 659 23.27 11.73 4.55
C SER A 659 24.77 11.80 4.30
N PHE A 660 25.42 10.65 4.37
CA PHE A 660 26.80 10.45 3.92
C PHE A 660 26.99 9.05 3.33
N ASN A 661 27.94 8.93 2.40
CA ASN A 661 28.30 7.65 1.79
C ASN A 661 29.37 6.92 2.62
N PHE A 662 29.18 5.61 2.79
CA PHE A 662 30.06 4.70 3.51
C PHE A 662 30.38 3.47 2.65
N LYS A 663 31.62 2.97 2.74
CA LYS A 663 32.03 1.70 2.12
C LYS A 663 32.49 0.73 3.23
N PRO A 664 31.81 -0.40 3.43
CA PRO A 664 32.16 -1.40 4.44
C PRO A 664 33.42 -2.19 4.04
N GLU A 665 34.26 -2.53 5.02
CA GLU A 665 35.41 -3.42 4.85
C GLU A 665 34.99 -4.87 5.10
N SER A 666 34.90 -5.69 4.04
CA SER A 666 34.80 -7.18 4.00
C SER A 666 33.86 -7.92 4.97
N LYS A 667 32.99 -7.26 5.75
CA LYS A 667 32.03 -7.88 6.67
C LYS A 667 30.73 -8.27 5.99
N THR A 668 29.97 -9.22 6.55
CA THR A 668 28.63 -9.61 6.08
C THR A 668 27.48 -8.87 6.78
N SER A 669 27.77 -8.09 7.82
CA SER A 669 26.82 -7.23 8.52
C SER A 669 27.50 -5.97 9.06
N GLU A 670 26.73 -4.90 9.29
CA GLU A 670 27.22 -3.65 9.86
C GLU A 670 26.18 -3.03 10.81
N SER A 671 26.65 -2.29 11.82
CA SER A 671 25.79 -1.65 12.83
C SER A 671 26.14 -0.17 12.95
N PHE A 672 25.23 0.71 12.57
CA PHE A 672 25.36 2.16 12.79
C PHE A 672 24.77 2.53 14.15
N ALA A 673 25.60 2.95 15.09
CA ALA A 673 25.12 3.50 16.37
C ALA A 673 24.94 5.02 16.24
N ILE A 674 23.71 5.50 16.41
CA ILE A 674 23.32 6.89 16.28
C ILE A 674 23.35 7.54 17.66
N TYR A 675 24.05 8.66 17.78
CA TYR A 675 24.15 9.45 19.00
C TYR A 675 23.63 10.86 18.79
N TYR A 676 23.19 11.47 19.88
CA TYR A 676 22.82 12.87 19.93
C TYR A 676 23.39 13.57 21.17
N THR A 677 23.59 14.88 21.07
CA THR A 677 24.11 15.70 22.17
C THR A 677 23.61 17.14 22.08
N GLN A 678 23.52 17.80 23.23
CA GLN A 678 23.30 19.24 23.28
C GLN A 678 24.56 20.04 22.93
N LYS A 679 25.75 19.43 22.81
CA LYS A 679 26.95 20.17 22.40
C LYS A 679 26.92 20.50 20.90
N TYR A 680 27.43 21.67 20.53
CA TYR A 680 27.49 22.10 19.12
C TYR A 680 28.63 21.42 18.35
N ASN A 681 29.78 21.23 19.00
CA ASN A 681 30.93 20.51 18.46
C ASN A 681 31.32 19.40 19.44
N ILE A 682 31.59 18.22 18.90
CA ILE A 682 32.03 17.06 19.67
C ILE A 682 32.79 16.08 18.76
N GLU A 683 33.80 15.40 19.30
CA GLU A 683 34.70 14.56 18.50
C GLU A 683 34.57 13.07 18.85
N TYR A 684 34.21 12.71 20.09
CA TYR A 684 34.13 11.31 20.53
C TYR A 684 32.75 10.93 21.09
N CYS A 685 32.39 9.64 20.92
CA CYS A 685 31.08 9.12 21.36
C CYS A 685 30.99 8.88 22.88
N ASP A 686 32.11 8.87 23.61
CA ASP A 686 32.19 8.67 25.06
C ASP A 686 32.38 9.98 25.85
N GLU A 687 32.35 11.12 25.17
CA GLU A 687 32.38 12.42 25.83
C GLU A 687 31.12 12.68 26.70
N PRO A 688 31.25 13.39 27.83
CA PRO A 688 30.12 13.75 28.68
C PRO A 688 29.05 14.52 27.90
N GLY A 689 27.79 14.08 28.02
CA GLY A 689 26.65 14.67 27.32
C GLY A 689 26.29 14.02 25.99
N MET A 690 26.97 12.92 25.60
CA MET A 690 26.54 12.04 24.51
C MET A 690 25.48 11.06 24.99
N THR A 691 24.40 10.95 24.21
CA THR A 691 23.34 9.96 24.45
C THR A 691 23.14 9.10 23.21
N LEU A 692 23.06 7.78 23.39
CA LEU A 692 22.75 6.86 22.31
C LEU A 692 21.26 6.98 21.96
N LEU A 693 20.95 7.35 20.71
CA LEU A 693 19.59 7.36 20.18
C LEU A 693 19.13 5.92 19.86
N GLY A 694 20.02 5.15 19.24
CA GLY A 694 19.79 3.73 18.94
C GLY A 694 20.78 3.18 17.93
N LYS A 695 20.49 1.99 17.40
CA LYS A 695 21.35 1.30 16.44
C LYS A 695 20.56 0.79 15.24
N LEU A 696 21.07 1.07 14.04
CA LEU A 696 20.59 0.47 12.80
C LEU A 696 21.53 -0.67 12.43
N ASN A 697 21.03 -1.90 12.49
CA ASN A 697 21.76 -3.09 12.05
C ASN A 697 21.37 -3.43 10.62
N ILE A 698 22.34 -3.76 9.77
CA ILE A 698 22.13 -4.12 8.38
C ILE A 698 22.89 -5.40 8.02
N ASP A 699 22.27 -6.24 7.21
CA ASP A 699 22.95 -7.35 6.53
C ASP A 699 23.41 -6.89 5.15
N LEU A 700 24.61 -7.32 4.77
CA LEU A 700 25.23 -6.98 3.49
C LEU A 700 25.30 -8.23 2.62
N PRO A 701 24.80 -8.18 1.37
CA PRO A 701 24.92 -9.31 0.45
C PRO A 701 26.39 -9.57 0.07
N ASP A 702 26.61 -10.79 -0.45
CA ASP A 702 27.86 -11.50 -0.73
C ASP A 702 29.15 -10.67 -0.94
N VAL A 703 30.26 -11.15 -0.35
CA VAL A 703 31.57 -10.47 -0.26
C VAL A 703 32.22 -10.26 -1.65
N HIS A 704 31.69 -10.92 -2.68
CA HIS A 704 32.22 -10.94 -4.05
C HIS A 704 31.66 -9.87 -5.00
N LEU A 705 30.81 -8.94 -4.53
CA LEU A 705 30.28 -7.84 -5.36
C LEU A 705 31.18 -6.59 -5.30
N ASP A 706 31.63 -6.08 -6.46
CA ASP A 706 32.65 -5.04 -6.62
C ASP A 706 32.26 -3.63 -6.09
N ASN A 707 30.97 -3.36 -5.85
CA ASN A 707 30.49 -2.03 -5.45
C ASN A 707 29.60 -2.07 -4.20
N ARG A 708 30.22 -1.91 -3.03
CA ARG A 708 29.58 -2.02 -1.71
C ARG A 708 29.23 -0.67 -1.07
N ARG A 709 28.94 0.38 -1.85
CA ARG A 709 28.59 1.69 -1.27
C ARG A 709 27.23 1.63 -0.56
N ILE A 710 27.19 2.23 0.63
CA ILE A 710 26.00 2.36 1.47
C ILE A 710 25.82 3.85 1.75
N ASP A 711 24.71 4.41 1.31
CA ASP A 711 24.30 5.75 1.71
C ASP A 711 23.55 5.68 3.03
N PHE A 712 24.13 6.20 4.11
CA PHE A 712 23.46 6.35 5.39
C PHE A 712 22.85 7.75 5.50
N GLY A 713 21.60 7.86 5.96
CA GLY A 713 20.88 9.12 6.16
C GLY A 713 20.22 9.22 7.53
N LEU A 714 20.06 10.44 8.05
CA LEU A 714 19.14 10.79 9.13
C LEU A 714 18.07 11.74 8.57
N THR A 715 16.83 11.29 8.54
CA THR A 715 15.67 12.06 8.09
C THR A 715 14.90 12.57 9.28
N PHE A 716 14.56 13.85 9.30
CA PHE A 716 13.86 14.46 10.42
C PHE A 716 12.39 14.67 10.05
N GLY A 717 11.56 13.71 10.47
CA GLY A 717 10.11 13.75 10.30
C GLY A 717 9.44 14.62 11.37
N GLN A 718 8.11 14.71 11.29
CA GLN A 718 7.31 15.59 12.16
C GLN A 718 7.48 15.26 13.64
N TYR A 719 7.43 13.97 13.98
CA TYR A 719 7.53 13.50 15.37
C TYR A 719 8.70 12.55 15.59
N GLU A 720 9.50 12.30 14.55
CA GLU A 720 10.47 11.22 14.54
C GLU A 720 11.76 11.56 13.78
N ILE A 721 12.82 10.78 14.05
CA ILE A 721 14.10 10.80 13.34
C ILE A 721 14.30 9.42 12.72
N ILE A 722 14.41 9.36 11.40
CA ILE A 722 14.57 8.11 10.64
C ILE A 722 16.03 7.96 10.22
N ALA A 723 16.75 7.01 10.81
CA ALA A 723 18.04 6.60 10.29
C ALA A 723 17.85 5.58 9.17
N SER A 724 18.38 5.85 7.99
CA SER A 724 18.22 5.02 6.80
C SER A 724 19.57 4.62 6.24
N THR A 725 19.61 3.46 5.60
CA THR A 725 20.72 3.01 4.76
C THR A 725 20.17 2.55 3.42
N ARG A 726 20.91 2.82 2.34
CA ARG A 726 20.59 2.34 1.01
C ARG A 726 21.86 1.79 0.37
N ASN A 727 21.85 0.52 -0.05
CA ASN A 727 22.92 -0.02 -0.90
C ASN A 727 22.59 0.14 -2.39
N GLU A 728 23.59 -0.01 -3.26
CA GLU A 728 23.40 0.09 -4.72
C GLU A 728 22.46 -1.01 -5.27
N ASN A 729 22.32 -2.12 -4.55
CA ASN A 729 21.37 -3.20 -4.85
C ASN A 729 19.94 -2.93 -4.33
N ARG A 730 19.65 -1.69 -3.90
CA ARG A 730 18.31 -1.19 -3.52
C ARG A 730 17.73 -1.77 -2.24
N GLN A 731 18.49 -2.51 -1.43
CA GLN A 731 18.05 -2.82 -0.08
C GLN A 731 18.13 -1.54 0.76
N LYS A 732 16.97 -1.13 1.27
CA LYS A 732 16.82 0.01 2.17
C LYS A 732 16.51 -0.52 3.56
N HIS A 733 17.32 -0.17 4.55
CA HIS A 733 17.00 -0.46 5.94
C HIS A 733 16.85 0.85 6.68
N GLU A 734 15.75 1.04 7.40
CA GLU A 734 15.49 2.27 8.13
C GLU A 734 15.01 1.97 9.53
N ILE A 735 15.42 2.78 10.49
CA ILE A 735 14.93 2.74 11.87
C ILE A 735 14.49 4.14 12.26
N THR A 736 13.31 4.21 12.85
CA THR A 736 12.74 5.45 13.35
C THR A 736 13.01 5.56 14.85
N PHE A 737 13.34 6.75 15.30
CA PHE A 737 13.54 7.11 16.70
C PHE A 737 12.60 8.26 17.06
N CYS A 738 12.01 8.21 18.26
CA CYS A 738 11.39 9.40 18.83
C CYS A 738 12.45 10.49 19.02
N TYR A 739 12.05 11.75 18.90
CA TYR A 739 12.92 12.82 19.37
C TYR A 739 13.16 12.70 20.89
N PRO A 740 14.30 13.18 21.39
CA PRO A 740 14.51 13.36 22.83
C PRO A 740 13.36 14.14 23.47
N ASN A 741 13.00 13.82 24.72
CA ASN A 741 11.81 14.40 25.39
C ASN A 741 11.79 15.93 25.41
N ASP A 742 12.96 16.58 25.45
CA ASP A 742 13.05 18.06 25.50
C ASP A 742 13.01 18.71 24.12
N ASP A 743 12.89 17.94 23.04
CA ASP A 743 12.90 18.44 21.67
C ASP A 743 11.51 18.92 21.21
N PHE A 744 10.46 18.54 21.95
CA PHE A 744 9.08 19.03 21.78
C PHE A 744 8.78 20.25 22.66
#